data_AF-A0A497H8W7-F1
#
_entry.id   AF-A0A497H8W7-F1
#
_cell.length_a   1.000
_cell.length_b   1.000
_cell.length_c   1.000
_cell.angle_alpha   90.00
_cell.angle_beta   90.00
_cell.angle_gamma   90.00
#
_symmetry.space_group_name_H-M   'P 1'
#
loop_
_entity.id
_entity.type
_entity.pdbx_description
1 polymer ?
#
loop_
_entity_poly.entity_id
_entity_poly.type
_entity_poly.pdbx_seq_one_letter_code
_entity_poly.pdbx_strand_id
1 'polypeptide(L)'
;MKKIIGAILVGILLINGANIVALGNGETKTERVSIHVSHPTILDENGFARVEVKELSNYLSEPSRPILPMFVKTFNFPIGTEILNVEVSPSYRELHLSKKIEPAPQPVPLNMVSDVPKISLDSSVYESSTLYPSQKYSIKESVGLDKGERTVFLTVRCYSQYRPSEDTLYIPDNIDIYIEYNPPKESSFAENQYDLLIITNEKFLPYLEPLVEHKNRVGIKTTVETVQDIYPNYNGRDDAEDVKLAIADAIKNWGIKYVLLFGGHKGQTEEWWVPVRYSNNFDGAYSHSGIPYDPKYLSDLYFADVYKYENGNVVFEDWDSNGNGIFAEWSNFVGKKDIIDYHPDVYVGRIPVRYSWEAEIVVDKIITYETTASASWFKDAVVCSGDTFPPSRGASKPIYEGELEVSETADYLESAGFNVERLFTSTGTFSSREDLQMAVNAGCGFVHVAGHGSPSVWGNFLPDAQTEEEFVTGFSIMNIHKFTTGYMLPVIVIGGCHNAQFNVTIQEIIDNRGINYSRYPFEGYLPCDTASWWLLQKGGGSIGSIGNTALGYGYIDEYSTYGLGGWIEPRFFYEYAVAGLRHLGELHGQAITDYVNMEGPYLGDVNEDQIDRKTIEEWALLGDPSLKLGGYGGSLDVDDDGDGSDPPFSTTPIDTPDWDVGDKWRYRLTDVDFVFSEIEDRSVYFHLSSGDLTLEVTDASSGLYVTEVSANNLESYLNVTFDPHISDVRPIHLKLKILDASINGEVAFDQTDLGILRLNLLFSGALDTKSLLESFDITLPSFILKLVRVIPFKVSLQLSFDKAYEIFGFPLTVGKTWSIPEGEIHIDGSIQARYLRLLKIADTLLGLFGMHLLPPEIKDNLPVIDISKLLEELIGDSTIHIPETPKLFRSPVFTCSRETRINVEAGSFDTTVIEVIDGILELYYSPDAENFVRIQGNLKDFIPITNNIKLDLIEH
;
A
#
# COMPACT_ATOMS: atom_id res chain seq x y z
N MET A 1 -46.94 55.16 16.84
CA MET A 1 -46.26 54.63 15.64
C MET A 1 -44.96 53.97 16.10
N LYS A 2 -45.11 52.73 16.60
CA LYS A 2 -44.06 51.84 17.10
C LYS A 2 -44.54 50.45 16.69
N LYS A 3 -44.24 50.09 15.44
CA LYS A 3 -44.44 48.82 14.73
C LYS A 3 -44.05 49.15 13.28
N ILE A 4 -43.27 48.27 12.62
CA ILE A 4 -42.49 48.50 11.38
C ILE A 4 -41.06 49.02 11.64
N ILE A 5 -40.32 48.31 12.50
CA ILE A 5 -38.86 48.18 12.44
C ILE A 5 -38.60 46.74 12.88
N GLY A 6 -38.34 45.82 11.94
CA GLY A 6 -38.13 44.41 12.25
C GLY A 6 -38.17 43.43 11.08
N ALA A 7 -37.87 43.85 9.84
CA ALA A 7 -37.92 42.94 8.69
C ALA A 7 -36.94 43.25 7.54
N ILE A 8 -35.92 44.11 7.73
CA ILE A 8 -34.93 44.36 6.68
C ILE A 8 -33.56 44.53 7.34
N LEU A 9 -32.89 43.41 7.62
CA LEU A 9 -31.48 43.39 8.02
C LEU A 9 -30.90 41.96 7.98
N VAL A 10 -30.81 41.35 6.80
CA VAL A 10 -29.73 40.41 6.45
C VAL A 10 -29.59 40.49 4.93
N GLY A 11 -28.45 40.96 4.46
CA GLY A 11 -28.18 41.11 3.04
C GLY A 11 -26.84 41.78 2.89
N ILE A 12 -25.86 40.97 2.48
CA ILE A 12 -24.43 41.24 2.29
C ILE A 12 -23.56 40.67 3.43
N LEU A 13 -22.74 39.69 3.02
CA LEU A 13 -21.69 38.92 3.71
C LEU A 13 -22.18 37.75 4.58
N LEU A 14 -22.07 36.54 4.03
CA LEU A 14 -21.43 35.35 4.62
C LEU A 14 -21.41 34.24 3.53
N ILE A 15 -20.33 34.16 2.75
CA ILE A 15 -20.02 33.00 1.88
C ILE A 15 -19.13 32.06 2.70
N ASN A 16 -19.65 31.58 3.83
CA ASN A 16 -19.10 30.47 4.61
C ASN A 16 -20.29 29.78 5.30
N GLY A 17 -20.25 28.44 5.41
CA GLY A 17 -21.33 27.55 5.85
C GLY A 17 -22.34 28.15 6.83
N ALA A 18 -23.62 28.15 6.45
CA ALA A 18 -24.70 28.56 7.35
C ALA A 18 -24.99 27.38 8.28
N ASN A 19 -24.32 27.33 9.43
CA ASN A 19 -24.62 26.34 10.47
C ASN A 19 -25.97 26.71 11.13
N ILE A 20 -27.01 25.94 10.84
CA ILE A 20 -28.34 26.14 11.42
C ILE A 20 -28.36 25.45 12.79
N VAL A 21 -27.91 26.16 13.83
CA VAL A 21 -27.88 25.63 15.20
C VAL A 21 -29.17 25.95 15.92
N ALA A 22 -30.14 25.03 15.93
CA ALA A 22 -31.21 25.04 16.94
C ALA A 22 -32.02 23.74 16.97
N LEU A 23 -31.90 22.99 18.08
CA LEU A 23 -32.97 22.12 18.57
C LEU A 23 -34.28 22.92 18.64
N GLY A 24 -35.35 22.38 18.06
CA GLY A 24 -36.64 23.05 18.00
C GLY A 24 -37.72 22.25 18.70
N ASN A 25 -38.85 22.89 19.03
CA ASN A 25 -40.03 22.21 19.58
C ASN A 25 -40.76 21.31 18.55
N GLY A 26 -40.11 20.95 17.43
CA GLY A 26 -40.72 20.31 16.27
C GLY A 26 -41.60 21.24 15.43
N GLU A 27 -41.42 22.56 15.53
CA GLU A 27 -42.06 23.53 14.65
C GLU A 27 -41.31 23.61 13.31
N THR A 28 -42.07 23.57 12.21
CA THR A 28 -41.55 23.73 10.85
C THR A 28 -40.87 25.07 10.68
N LYS A 29 -39.64 25.04 10.16
CA LYS A 29 -38.81 26.20 9.87
C LYS A 29 -38.62 26.34 8.36
N THR A 30 -38.27 27.56 7.95
CA THR A 30 -37.99 27.88 6.55
C THR A 30 -36.70 28.66 6.43
N GLU A 31 -35.82 28.24 5.52
CA GLU A 31 -34.60 28.95 5.11
C GLU A 31 -34.81 29.55 3.70
N ARG A 32 -34.32 30.77 3.47
CA ARG A 32 -34.35 31.42 2.15
C ARG A 32 -33.00 32.03 1.84
N VAL A 33 -32.43 31.63 0.71
CA VAL A 33 -31.16 32.15 0.20
C VAL A 33 -31.38 32.67 -1.22
N SER A 34 -31.02 33.93 -1.44
CA SER A 34 -31.06 34.57 -2.76
C SER A 34 -29.66 35.04 -3.12
N ILE A 35 -29.15 34.59 -4.26
CA ILE A 35 -27.79 34.88 -4.71
C ILE A 35 -27.86 35.56 -6.06
N HIS A 36 -27.23 36.73 -6.15
CA HIS A 36 -27.04 37.44 -7.40
C HIS A 36 -25.66 37.11 -7.96
N VAL A 37 -25.61 36.68 -9.21
CA VAL A 37 -24.37 36.23 -9.87
C VAL A 37 -23.80 37.38 -10.69
N SER A 38 -22.50 37.64 -10.52
CA SER A 38 -21.81 38.74 -11.22
C SER A 38 -21.65 38.45 -12.72
N HIS A 39 -21.18 39.45 -13.48
CA HIS A 39 -20.87 39.25 -14.90
C HIS A 39 -19.64 38.33 -15.02
N PRO A 40 -19.66 37.34 -15.94
CA PRO A 40 -18.53 36.46 -16.15
C PRO A 40 -17.35 37.19 -16.78
N THR A 41 -16.15 36.72 -16.46
CA THR A 41 -14.94 36.97 -17.24
C THR A 41 -14.81 35.86 -18.28
N ILE A 42 -14.58 36.23 -19.54
CA ILE A 42 -14.35 35.27 -20.64
C ILE A 42 -12.89 35.39 -21.05
N LEU A 43 -12.14 34.31 -20.87
CA LEU A 43 -10.73 34.19 -21.24
C LEU A 43 -10.61 33.40 -22.54
N ASP A 44 -9.72 33.85 -23.42
CA ASP A 44 -9.46 33.21 -24.71
C ASP A 44 -8.15 32.41 -24.62
N GLU A 45 -8.24 31.09 -24.45
CA GLU A 45 -7.08 30.20 -24.27
C GLU A 45 -7.15 29.04 -25.26
N ASN A 46 -6.03 28.76 -25.95
CA ASN A 46 -5.88 27.62 -26.86
C ASN A 46 -6.97 27.46 -27.95
N GLY A 47 -7.62 28.57 -28.34
CA GLY A 47 -8.69 28.55 -29.35
C GLY A 47 -10.09 28.29 -28.80
N PHE A 48 -10.24 28.14 -27.48
CA PHE A 48 -11.49 28.01 -26.76
C PHE A 48 -11.76 29.23 -25.86
N ALA A 49 -12.95 29.25 -25.28
CA ALA A 49 -13.37 30.21 -24.26
C ALA A 49 -13.41 29.51 -22.90
N ARG A 50 -12.76 30.10 -21.89
CA ARG A 50 -12.86 29.74 -20.48
C ARG A 50 -13.72 30.78 -19.77
N VAL A 51 -14.64 30.32 -18.92
CA VAL A 51 -15.65 31.17 -18.28
C VAL A 51 -15.42 31.18 -16.78
N GLU A 52 -15.15 32.35 -16.21
CA GLU A 52 -14.90 32.50 -14.78
C GLU A 52 -15.91 33.44 -14.15
N VAL A 53 -16.53 33.01 -13.05
CA VAL A 53 -17.51 33.79 -12.30
C VAL A 53 -17.23 33.66 -10.82
N LYS A 54 -17.08 34.79 -10.13
CA LYS A 54 -16.67 34.82 -8.73
C LYS A 54 -17.59 34.00 -7.81
N GLU A 55 -18.90 34.08 -8.02
CA GLU A 55 -19.89 33.36 -7.22
C GLU A 55 -20.11 31.90 -7.66
N LEU A 56 -19.53 31.48 -8.79
CA LEU A 56 -19.62 30.12 -9.34
C LEU A 56 -18.20 29.51 -9.34
N SER A 57 -17.69 29.21 -8.15
CA SER A 57 -16.34 28.69 -7.95
C SER A 57 -16.18 27.21 -8.29
N ASN A 58 -17.27 26.51 -8.61
CA ASN A 58 -17.28 25.11 -9.02
C ASN A 58 -17.59 25.01 -10.51
N TYR A 59 -17.28 23.87 -11.11
CA TYR A 59 -17.45 23.63 -12.53
C TYR A 59 -18.16 22.30 -12.80
N LEU A 60 -18.80 22.16 -13.96
CA LEU A 60 -19.21 20.92 -14.59
C LEU A 60 -18.25 20.65 -15.77
N SER A 61 -17.57 19.51 -15.84
CA SER A 61 -16.41 19.23 -16.72
C SER A 61 -16.32 17.72 -16.93
N GLU A 62 -17.44 17.09 -17.23
CA GLU A 62 -17.40 15.69 -17.67
C GLU A 62 -16.38 15.55 -18.82
N PRO A 63 -15.50 14.52 -18.79
CA PRO A 63 -14.38 14.42 -19.72
C PRO A 63 -14.79 14.62 -21.19
N SER A 64 -14.03 15.41 -21.94
CA SER A 64 -14.33 15.80 -23.33
C SER A 64 -15.59 16.65 -23.57
N ARG A 65 -16.29 17.10 -22.53
CA ARG A 65 -17.46 18.00 -22.60
C ARG A 65 -17.11 19.41 -22.13
N PRO A 66 -17.90 20.45 -22.47
CA PRO A 66 -17.63 21.83 -22.09
C PRO A 66 -17.49 22.04 -20.57
N ILE A 67 -16.44 22.77 -20.15
CA ILE A 67 -16.25 23.20 -18.75
C ILE A 67 -17.20 24.38 -18.43
N LEU A 68 -18.22 24.15 -17.60
CA LEU A 68 -19.25 25.14 -17.28
C LEU A 68 -19.21 25.54 -15.81
N PRO A 69 -19.13 26.83 -15.46
CA PRO A 69 -19.21 27.25 -14.07
C PRO A 69 -20.59 26.92 -13.49
N MET A 70 -20.62 26.41 -12.26
CA MET A 70 -21.82 26.06 -11.52
C MET A 70 -21.79 26.63 -10.11
N PHE A 71 -22.98 26.89 -9.59
CA PHE A 71 -23.15 27.25 -8.19
C PHE A 71 -23.35 25.98 -7.38
N VAL A 72 -22.58 25.81 -6.30
CA VAL A 72 -22.81 24.75 -5.31
C VAL A 72 -23.00 25.38 -3.94
N LYS A 73 -23.99 24.89 -3.19
CA LYS A 73 -24.14 25.25 -1.78
C LYS A 73 -24.63 24.07 -0.97
N THR A 74 -23.86 23.73 0.04
CA THR A 74 -24.25 22.79 1.08
C THR A 74 -24.83 23.53 2.29
N PHE A 75 -25.98 23.05 2.75
CA PHE A 75 -26.63 23.48 3.98
C PHE A 75 -26.49 22.37 5.03
N ASN A 76 -26.00 22.73 6.20
CA ASN A 76 -25.67 21.79 7.26
C ASN A 76 -26.74 21.87 8.34
N PHE A 77 -27.45 20.76 8.55
CA PHE A 77 -28.51 20.64 9.54
C PHE A 77 -28.11 19.66 10.66
N PRO A 78 -28.54 19.90 11.92
CA PRO A 78 -28.34 18.94 12.99
C PRO A 78 -28.95 17.59 12.62
N ILE A 79 -28.27 16.49 12.98
CA ILE A 79 -28.75 15.17 12.62
C ILE A 79 -30.15 14.87 13.19
N GLY A 80 -30.98 14.20 12.39
CA GLY A 80 -32.40 13.98 12.66
C GLY A 80 -33.32 15.11 12.19
N THR A 81 -32.77 16.11 11.48
CA THR A 81 -33.58 17.09 10.73
C THR A 81 -34.32 16.39 9.59
N GLU A 82 -35.61 16.67 9.47
CA GLU A 82 -36.46 16.23 8.36
C GLU A 82 -36.62 17.38 7.36
N ILE A 83 -35.98 17.27 6.20
CA ILE A 83 -36.19 18.14 5.04
C ILE A 83 -37.56 17.81 4.42
N LEU A 84 -38.44 18.81 4.36
CA LEU A 84 -39.82 18.66 3.90
C LEU A 84 -40.01 19.09 2.44
N ASN A 85 -39.36 20.19 2.04
CA ASN A 85 -39.47 20.75 0.70
C ASN A 85 -38.24 21.59 0.38
N VAL A 86 -37.77 21.50 -0.87
CA VAL A 86 -36.68 22.31 -1.40
C VAL A 86 -37.10 22.84 -2.77
N GLU A 87 -37.20 24.16 -2.90
CA GLU A 87 -37.54 24.83 -4.15
C GLU A 87 -36.36 25.68 -4.62
N VAL A 88 -35.89 25.41 -5.84
CA VAL A 88 -34.77 26.12 -6.47
C VAL A 88 -35.27 26.80 -7.74
N SER A 89 -35.09 28.12 -7.80
CA SER A 89 -35.58 28.97 -8.89
C SER A 89 -34.45 29.82 -9.49
N PRO A 90 -33.67 29.27 -10.45
CA PRO A 90 -32.66 30.03 -11.15
C PRO A 90 -33.25 30.81 -12.34
N SER A 91 -32.90 32.09 -12.44
CA SER A 91 -33.06 32.88 -13.67
C SER A 91 -31.74 32.90 -14.44
N TYR A 92 -31.79 33.00 -15.77
CA TYR A 92 -30.60 32.91 -16.62
C TYR A 92 -30.39 34.19 -17.45
N ARG A 93 -29.11 34.52 -17.63
CA ARG A 93 -28.63 35.49 -18.61
C ARG A 93 -28.03 34.75 -19.80
N GLU A 94 -28.39 35.20 -21.00
CA GLU A 94 -27.85 34.70 -22.26
C GLU A 94 -26.61 35.48 -22.69
N LEU A 95 -25.57 34.75 -23.12
CA LEU A 95 -24.30 35.27 -23.59
C LEU A 95 -23.88 34.53 -24.85
N HIS A 96 -23.64 35.26 -25.93
CA HIS A 96 -23.08 34.69 -27.16
C HIS A 96 -21.56 34.77 -27.11
N LEU A 97 -20.89 33.63 -27.28
CA LEU A 97 -19.45 33.49 -27.19
C LEU A 97 -18.81 33.60 -28.58
N SER A 98 -17.61 34.16 -28.65
CA SER A 98 -16.81 34.22 -29.89
C SER A 98 -16.17 32.89 -30.26
N LYS A 99 -16.09 31.95 -29.31
CA LYS A 99 -15.44 30.64 -29.42
C LYS A 99 -16.24 29.61 -28.64
N LYS A 100 -15.99 28.34 -28.94
CA LYS A 100 -16.52 27.21 -28.17
C LYS A 100 -15.90 27.20 -26.78
N ILE A 101 -16.68 26.77 -25.79
CA ILE A 101 -16.17 26.55 -24.44
C ILE A 101 -15.18 25.39 -24.46
N GLU A 102 -14.10 25.51 -23.71
CA GLU A 102 -13.05 24.50 -23.65
C GLU A 102 -13.59 23.16 -23.11
N PRO A 103 -13.09 22.02 -23.63
CA PRO A 103 -13.46 20.72 -23.10
C PRO A 103 -12.70 20.42 -21.82
N ALA A 104 -13.36 19.68 -20.93
CA ALA A 104 -12.77 19.03 -19.79
C ALA A 104 -11.52 18.21 -20.14
N PRO A 105 -10.46 18.25 -19.30
CA PRO A 105 -9.35 17.31 -19.43
C PRO A 105 -9.84 15.88 -19.18
N GLN A 106 -9.12 14.92 -19.76
CA GLN A 106 -9.34 13.50 -19.49
C GLN A 106 -8.48 13.10 -18.29
N PRO A 107 -9.02 12.36 -17.32
CA PRO A 107 -8.23 11.85 -16.22
C PRO A 107 -7.22 10.81 -16.73
N VAL A 108 -6.02 10.82 -16.16
CA VAL A 108 -4.93 9.91 -16.56
C VAL A 108 -4.54 9.06 -15.35
N PRO A 109 -4.45 7.72 -15.50
CA PRO A 109 -3.94 6.89 -14.42
C PRO A 109 -2.49 7.27 -14.08
N LEU A 110 -2.19 7.40 -12.80
CA LEU A 110 -0.87 7.70 -12.26
C LEU A 110 0.03 6.45 -12.21
N ASN A 111 -0.21 5.49 -13.11
CA ASN A 111 0.59 4.26 -13.18
C ASN A 111 1.85 4.48 -14.02
N MET A 112 2.76 3.51 -13.96
CA MET A 112 4.05 3.57 -14.64
C MET A 112 4.00 3.37 -16.17
N VAL A 113 2.83 3.44 -16.82
CA VAL A 113 2.67 3.04 -18.23
C VAL A 113 1.72 3.89 -19.08
N SER A 114 0.95 4.81 -18.50
CA SER A 114 -0.11 5.51 -19.24
C SER A 114 0.40 6.73 -20.01
N ASP A 115 -0.01 6.84 -21.29
CA ASP A 115 0.25 8.02 -22.12
C ASP A 115 -0.81 9.11 -21.88
N VAL A 116 -0.42 10.35 -22.12
CA VAL A 116 -1.28 11.53 -22.10
C VAL A 116 -2.34 11.41 -23.21
N PRO A 117 -3.64 11.44 -22.85
CA PRO A 117 -4.71 11.37 -23.83
C PRO A 117 -4.76 12.65 -24.66
N LYS A 118 -5.00 12.50 -25.97
CA LYS A 118 -5.23 13.66 -26.85
C LYS A 118 -6.57 14.30 -26.51
N ILE A 119 -6.56 15.63 -26.40
CA ILE A 119 -7.80 16.42 -26.26
C ILE A 119 -8.74 16.04 -27.41
N SER A 120 -9.94 15.59 -27.04
CA SER A 120 -11.00 15.25 -27.97
C SER A 120 -12.30 15.92 -27.54
N LEU A 121 -13.08 16.39 -28.52
CA LEU A 121 -14.40 16.98 -28.28
C LEU A 121 -15.46 15.88 -28.41
N ASP A 122 -16.32 15.74 -27.40
CA ASP A 122 -17.50 14.88 -27.51
C ASP A 122 -18.46 15.49 -28.56
N SER A 123 -18.44 14.94 -29.77
CA SER A 123 -19.27 15.44 -30.89
C SER A 123 -20.76 15.34 -30.58
N SER A 124 -21.18 14.40 -29.73
CA SER A 124 -22.58 14.26 -29.31
C SER A 124 -23.06 15.48 -28.50
N VAL A 125 -22.14 16.22 -27.87
CA VAL A 125 -22.41 17.47 -27.17
C VAL A 125 -22.08 18.67 -28.05
N TYR A 126 -20.85 18.76 -28.57
CA TYR A 126 -20.36 19.96 -29.26
C TYR A 126 -21.05 20.26 -30.60
N GLU A 127 -21.65 19.25 -31.25
CA GLU A 127 -22.45 19.42 -32.46
C GLU A 127 -23.96 19.52 -32.18
N SER A 128 -24.37 19.39 -30.91
CA SER A 128 -25.77 19.41 -30.52
C SER A 128 -26.36 20.81 -30.42
N SER A 129 -27.65 20.90 -30.73
CA SER A 129 -28.50 22.08 -30.49
C SER A 129 -29.25 22.03 -29.15
N THR A 130 -29.07 20.95 -28.39
CA THR A 130 -29.62 20.83 -27.03
C THR A 130 -28.76 21.58 -26.02
N LEU A 131 -29.38 22.00 -24.92
CA LEU A 131 -28.65 22.55 -23.78
C LEU A 131 -27.86 21.45 -23.06
N TYR A 132 -26.61 21.74 -22.74
CA TYR A 132 -25.73 20.92 -21.90
C TYR A 132 -25.33 21.70 -20.63
N PRO A 133 -25.53 21.13 -19.43
CA PRO A 133 -26.47 20.06 -19.16
C PRO A 133 -27.90 20.54 -19.42
N SER A 134 -28.83 19.61 -19.68
CA SER A 134 -30.23 19.95 -19.90
C SER A 134 -30.96 20.31 -18.59
N GLN A 135 -30.49 19.77 -17.48
CA GLN A 135 -30.98 20.03 -16.13
C GLN A 135 -30.48 21.40 -15.63
N LYS A 136 -31.35 22.14 -14.95
CA LYS A 136 -31.04 23.48 -14.42
C LYS A 136 -30.38 23.43 -13.05
N TYR A 137 -30.82 22.50 -12.21
CA TYR A 137 -30.30 22.31 -10.88
C TYR A 137 -30.48 20.86 -10.42
N SER A 138 -29.67 20.42 -9.48
CA SER A 138 -29.82 19.16 -8.74
C SER A 138 -29.78 19.42 -7.24
N ILE A 139 -30.34 18.47 -6.49
CA ILE A 139 -30.41 18.50 -5.03
C ILE A 139 -29.95 17.12 -4.55
N LYS A 140 -28.99 17.07 -3.64
CA LYS A 140 -28.55 15.86 -2.94
C LYS A 140 -28.79 16.06 -1.45
N GLU A 141 -29.39 15.06 -0.82
CA GLU A 141 -29.53 14.94 0.63
C GLU A 141 -28.63 13.81 1.09
N SER A 142 -27.88 14.00 2.17
CA SER A 142 -26.94 13.01 2.68
C SER A 142 -26.68 13.17 4.17
N VAL A 143 -25.97 12.22 4.79
CA VAL A 143 -25.64 12.22 6.22
C VAL A 143 -24.18 11.86 6.43
N GLY A 144 -23.48 12.58 7.30
CA GLY A 144 -22.14 12.22 7.74
C GLY A 144 -21.57 13.21 8.74
N LEU A 145 -20.25 13.29 8.86
CA LEU A 145 -19.54 14.20 9.77
C LEU A 145 -19.14 15.49 9.06
N ASP A 146 -19.40 16.62 9.71
CA ASP A 146 -18.78 17.91 9.40
C ASP A 146 -17.96 18.34 10.62
N LYS A 147 -16.63 18.32 10.50
CA LYS A 147 -15.67 18.74 11.55
C LYS A 147 -15.97 18.10 12.91
N GLY A 148 -16.27 16.81 12.88
CA GLY A 148 -16.53 15.97 14.06
C GLY A 148 -17.97 15.96 14.55
N GLU A 149 -18.90 16.67 13.89
CA GLU A 149 -20.31 16.73 14.24
C GLU A 149 -21.19 16.05 13.18
N ARG A 150 -22.07 15.15 13.62
CA ARG A 150 -23.01 14.45 12.72
C ARG A 150 -24.06 15.40 12.17
N THR A 151 -24.18 15.38 10.85
CA THR A 151 -24.85 16.43 10.06
C THR A 151 -25.69 15.81 8.96
N VAL A 152 -26.88 16.36 8.74
CA VAL A 152 -27.64 16.16 7.52
C VAL A 152 -27.22 17.25 6.54
N PHE A 153 -26.68 16.84 5.40
CA PHE A 153 -26.26 17.74 4.33
C PHE A 153 -27.37 17.87 3.30
N LEU A 154 -27.61 19.10 2.85
CA LEU A 154 -28.45 19.40 1.68
C LEU A 154 -27.62 20.20 0.70
N THR A 155 -27.21 19.57 -0.40
CA THR A 155 -26.35 20.18 -1.42
C THR A 155 -27.20 20.57 -2.62
N VAL A 156 -27.27 21.87 -2.91
CA VAL A 156 -27.96 22.43 -4.08
C VAL A 156 -26.93 22.82 -5.12
N ARG A 157 -27.09 22.30 -6.35
CA ARG A 157 -26.24 22.64 -7.50
C ARG A 157 -27.08 23.34 -8.54
N CYS A 158 -26.67 24.51 -9.01
CA CYS A 158 -27.30 25.21 -10.13
C CYS A 158 -26.32 25.32 -11.28
N TYR A 159 -26.69 24.75 -12.42
CA TYR A 159 -25.81 24.64 -13.58
C TYR A 159 -25.96 25.84 -14.52
N SER A 160 -24.84 26.35 -15.01
CA SER A 160 -24.84 27.06 -16.29
C SER A 160 -25.17 26.08 -17.41
N GLN A 161 -25.86 26.53 -18.45
CA GLN A 161 -26.25 25.70 -19.58
C GLN A 161 -25.64 26.25 -20.86
N TYR A 162 -25.02 25.42 -21.68
CA TYR A 162 -24.40 25.83 -22.93
C TYR A 162 -25.12 25.17 -24.11
N ARG A 163 -25.30 25.93 -25.18
CA ARG A 163 -25.77 25.44 -26.47
C ARG A 163 -24.62 25.48 -27.47
N PRO A 164 -23.94 24.35 -27.70
CA PRO A 164 -22.71 24.33 -28.49
C PRO A 164 -22.91 24.69 -29.96
N SER A 165 -24.01 24.30 -30.61
CA SER A 165 -24.23 24.62 -32.04
C SER A 165 -24.39 26.11 -32.33
N GLU A 166 -24.74 26.90 -31.32
CA GLU A 166 -25.00 28.34 -31.44
C GLU A 166 -23.94 29.18 -30.69
N ASP A 167 -22.97 28.53 -30.04
CA ASP A 167 -21.97 29.15 -29.17
C ASP A 167 -22.62 30.08 -28.11
N THR A 168 -23.78 29.67 -27.58
CA THR A 168 -24.59 30.47 -26.64
C THR A 168 -24.59 29.85 -25.25
N LEU A 169 -24.12 30.61 -24.26
CA LEU A 169 -24.07 30.25 -22.85
C LEU A 169 -25.20 30.93 -22.06
N TYR A 170 -25.85 30.16 -21.20
CA TYR A 170 -26.87 30.59 -20.26
C TYR A 170 -26.31 30.46 -18.85
N ILE A 171 -25.91 31.58 -18.24
CA ILE A 171 -25.37 31.60 -16.87
C ILE A 171 -26.50 31.99 -15.91
N PRO A 172 -26.61 31.38 -14.72
CA PRO A 172 -27.52 31.87 -13.69
C PRO A 172 -27.26 33.35 -13.37
N ASP A 173 -28.30 34.17 -13.39
CA ASP A 173 -28.25 35.61 -13.04
C ASP A 173 -28.68 35.84 -11.58
N ASN A 174 -29.71 35.10 -11.16
CA ASN A 174 -30.19 35.06 -9.78
C ASN A 174 -30.60 33.63 -9.46
N ILE A 175 -30.27 33.18 -8.25
CA ILE A 175 -30.61 31.85 -7.74
C ILE A 175 -31.36 32.05 -6.42
N ASP A 176 -32.64 31.69 -6.41
CA ASP A 176 -33.48 31.68 -5.20
C ASP A 176 -33.65 30.23 -4.71
N ILE A 177 -33.30 29.97 -3.45
CA ILE A 177 -33.41 28.68 -2.78
C ILE A 177 -34.34 28.85 -1.57
N TYR A 178 -35.38 28.04 -1.51
CA TYR A 178 -36.29 27.93 -0.37
C TYR A 178 -36.24 26.52 0.18
N ILE A 179 -36.00 26.40 1.49
CA ILE A 179 -35.95 25.11 2.18
C ILE A 179 -36.95 25.15 3.32
N GLU A 180 -37.78 24.12 3.42
CA GLU A 180 -38.71 23.89 4.53
C GLU A 180 -38.29 22.61 5.25
N TYR A 181 -38.13 22.68 6.57
CA TYR A 181 -37.60 21.56 7.36
C TYR A 181 -38.13 21.55 8.79
N ASN A 182 -38.16 20.37 9.41
CA ASN A 182 -38.40 20.20 10.84
C ASN A 182 -37.07 19.89 11.54
N PRO A 183 -36.61 20.72 12.48
CA PRO A 183 -35.43 20.40 13.28
C PRO A 183 -35.72 19.20 14.21
N PRO A 184 -34.68 18.44 14.62
CA PRO A 184 -34.86 17.33 15.54
C PRO A 184 -35.42 17.81 16.88
N LYS A 185 -36.30 17.00 17.47
CA LYS A 185 -36.90 17.25 18.79
C LYS A 185 -35.95 16.88 19.94
N GLU A 186 -35.16 15.83 19.75
CA GLU A 186 -34.15 15.31 20.68
C GLU A 186 -32.95 14.79 19.86
N SER A 187 -31.78 14.65 20.48
CA SER A 187 -30.65 13.98 19.84
C SER A 187 -30.96 12.49 19.66
N SER A 188 -30.83 11.96 18.44
CA SER A 188 -31.04 10.54 18.14
C SER A 188 -29.87 9.64 18.56
N PHE A 189 -28.75 10.22 19.01
CA PHE A 189 -27.50 9.52 19.35
C PHE A 189 -27.14 9.75 20.81
N ALA A 190 -26.62 8.70 21.46
CA ALA A 190 -26.12 8.77 22.83
C ALA A 190 -24.92 9.72 22.95
N GLU A 191 -24.75 10.34 24.13
CA GLU A 191 -23.61 11.23 24.38
C GLU A 191 -22.32 10.45 24.69
N ASN A 192 -21.36 10.46 23.75
CA ASN A 192 -19.91 10.16 23.85
C ASN A 192 -19.47 9.31 25.06
N GLN A 193 -20.01 8.10 25.17
CA GLN A 193 -19.58 7.10 26.16
C GLN A 193 -18.14 6.66 25.86
N TYR A 194 -17.85 6.42 24.58
CA TYR A 194 -16.52 6.11 24.05
C TYR A 194 -16.25 7.00 22.84
N ASP A 195 -14.98 7.33 22.62
CA ASP A 195 -14.51 8.12 21.49
C ASP A 195 -13.96 7.21 20.38
N LEU A 196 -13.13 6.23 20.77
CA LEU A 196 -12.48 5.26 19.88
C LEU A 196 -13.01 3.84 20.10
N LEU A 197 -13.41 3.19 19.02
CA LEU A 197 -13.67 1.76 18.95
C LEU A 197 -12.52 1.08 18.18
N ILE A 198 -11.84 0.14 18.81
CA ILE A 198 -10.88 -0.74 18.13
C ILE A 198 -11.59 -2.05 17.79
N ILE A 199 -11.66 -2.40 16.50
CA ILE A 199 -12.17 -3.69 16.04
C ILE A 199 -10.99 -4.55 15.63
N THR A 200 -10.87 -5.74 16.23
CA THR A 200 -9.70 -6.58 16.05
C THR A 200 -10.03 -8.06 16.15
N ASN A 201 -9.03 -8.91 15.90
CA ASN A 201 -9.10 -10.33 16.22
C ASN A 201 -8.66 -10.57 17.66
N GLU A 202 -9.29 -11.53 18.37
CA GLU A 202 -8.92 -11.89 19.75
C GLU A 202 -7.41 -12.16 19.95
N LYS A 203 -6.73 -12.65 18.90
CA LYS A 203 -5.27 -12.86 18.85
C LYS A 203 -4.47 -11.62 19.23
N PHE A 204 -4.95 -10.42 18.89
CA PHE A 204 -4.22 -9.17 19.09
C PHE A 204 -4.53 -8.44 20.40
N LEU A 205 -5.51 -8.92 21.18
CA LEU A 205 -5.90 -8.28 22.45
C LEU A 205 -4.74 -8.02 23.42
N PRO A 206 -3.79 -8.96 23.64
CA PRO A 206 -2.67 -8.73 24.56
C PRO A 206 -1.75 -7.57 24.14
N TYR A 207 -1.63 -7.32 22.84
CA TYR A 207 -0.79 -6.24 22.30
C TYR A 207 -1.50 -4.88 22.31
N LEU A 208 -2.83 -4.89 22.29
CA LEU A 208 -3.65 -3.68 22.31
C LEU A 208 -3.92 -3.14 23.72
N GLU A 209 -3.78 -3.96 24.77
CA GLU A 209 -3.98 -3.52 26.16
C GLU A 209 -3.16 -2.25 26.50
N PRO A 210 -1.85 -2.15 26.20
CA PRO A 210 -1.08 -0.92 26.41
C PRO A 210 -1.61 0.29 25.63
N LEU A 211 -2.10 0.08 24.40
CA LEU A 211 -2.67 1.14 23.57
C LEU A 211 -3.96 1.67 24.19
N VAL A 212 -4.86 0.79 24.61
CA VAL A 212 -6.14 1.15 25.26
C VAL A 212 -5.88 1.92 26.54
N GLU A 213 -4.92 1.48 27.37
CA GLU A 213 -4.53 2.21 28.58
C GLU A 213 -3.96 3.60 28.25
N HIS A 214 -3.10 3.68 27.24
CA HIS A 214 -2.54 4.95 26.78
C HIS A 214 -3.63 5.92 26.33
N LYS A 215 -4.55 5.48 25.46
CA LYS A 215 -5.64 6.30 24.92
C LYS A 215 -6.56 6.83 26.01
N ASN A 216 -6.99 5.96 26.93
CA ASN A 216 -7.79 6.36 28.08
C ASN A 216 -7.06 7.37 28.98
N ARG A 217 -5.74 7.22 29.14
CA ARG A 217 -4.91 8.17 29.92
C ARG A 217 -4.79 9.54 29.27
N VAL A 218 -4.69 9.61 27.94
CA VAL A 218 -4.66 10.89 27.20
C VAL A 218 -6.04 11.49 26.95
N GLY A 219 -7.10 10.80 27.39
CA GLY A 219 -8.48 11.31 27.39
C GLY A 219 -9.32 10.88 26.20
N ILE A 220 -8.83 9.97 25.35
CA ILE A 220 -9.60 9.30 24.30
C ILE A 220 -10.20 8.04 24.92
N LYS A 221 -11.49 8.05 25.23
CA LYS A 221 -12.14 6.89 25.85
C LYS A 221 -12.21 5.76 24.83
N THR A 222 -11.51 4.67 25.11
CA THR A 222 -11.35 3.58 24.15
C THR A 222 -12.04 2.32 24.62
N THR A 223 -12.73 1.65 23.70
CA THR A 223 -13.26 0.29 23.85
C THR A 223 -12.76 -0.60 22.72
N VAL A 224 -12.73 -1.92 22.96
CA VAL A 224 -12.30 -2.93 21.99
C VAL A 224 -13.43 -3.92 21.79
N GLU A 225 -13.74 -4.24 20.54
CA GLU A 225 -14.65 -5.32 20.15
C GLU A 225 -13.89 -6.32 19.28
N THR A 226 -14.10 -7.61 19.50
CA THR A 226 -13.48 -8.63 18.66
C THR A 226 -14.40 -9.04 17.53
N VAL A 227 -13.84 -9.41 16.38
CA VAL A 227 -14.65 -9.98 15.28
C VAL A 227 -15.35 -11.28 15.72
N GLN A 228 -14.76 -12.04 16.63
CA GLN A 228 -15.37 -13.23 17.23
C GLN A 228 -16.62 -12.90 18.06
N ASP A 229 -16.68 -11.73 18.70
CA ASP A 229 -17.86 -11.24 19.40
C ASP A 229 -18.88 -10.62 18.43
N ILE A 230 -18.41 -9.97 17.36
CA ILE A 230 -19.27 -9.30 16.37
C ILE A 230 -20.05 -10.33 15.53
N TYR A 231 -19.38 -11.23 14.82
CA TYR A 231 -20.03 -12.12 13.84
C TYR A 231 -21.25 -12.89 14.36
N PRO A 232 -21.27 -13.48 15.57
CA PRO A 232 -22.46 -14.18 16.07
C PRO A 232 -23.59 -13.26 16.55
N ASN A 233 -23.33 -11.96 16.75
CA ASN A 233 -24.29 -11.00 17.29
C ASN A 233 -24.98 -10.13 16.23
N TYR A 234 -24.42 -10.10 15.02
CA TYR A 234 -25.01 -9.42 13.87
C TYR A 234 -25.43 -10.44 12.80
N ASN A 235 -26.25 -10.00 11.85
CA ASN A 235 -26.78 -10.86 10.78
C ASN A 235 -26.82 -10.05 9.47
N GLY A 236 -25.67 -9.48 9.14
CA GLY A 236 -25.37 -8.94 7.82
C GLY A 236 -25.27 -10.05 6.78
N ARG A 237 -25.09 -9.66 5.51
CA ARG A 237 -24.91 -10.57 4.39
C ARG A 237 -23.56 -11.30 4.45
N ASP A 238 -22.57 -10.67 5.07
CA ASP A 238 -21.21 -11.18 5.27
C ASP A 238 -20.50 -10.51 6.46
N ASP A 239 -19.30 -11.00 6.80
CA ASP A 239 -18.47 -10.52 7.91
C ASP A 239 -18.21 -9.00 7.89
N ALA A 240 -18.06 -8.41 6.70
CA ALA A 240 -17.81 -6.97 6.57
C ALA A 240 -19.08 -6.15 6.88
N GLU A 241 -20.26 -6.62 6.47
CA GLU A 241 -21.51 -5.98 6.87
C GLU A 241 -21.80 -6.17 8.37
N ASP A 242 -21.46 -7.32 8.97
CA ASP A 242 -21.55 -7.51 10.42
C ASP A 242 -20.70 -6.50 11.19
N VAL A 243 -19.46 -6.26 10.74
CA VAL A 243 -18.59 -5.21 11.29
C VAL A 243 -19.21 -3.82 11.11
N LYS A 244 -19.76 -3.50 9.94
CA LYS A 244 -20.40 -2.20 9.68
C LYS A 244 -21.65 -1.99 10.54
N LEU A 245 -22.46 -3.03 10.76
CA LEU A 245 -23.61 -3.00 11.67
C LEU A 245 -23.17 -2.78 13.13
N ALA A 246 -22.07 -3.41 13.55
CA ALA A 246 -21.49 -3.18 14.87
C ALA A 246 -21.03 -1.72 15.05
N ILE A 247 -20.41 -1.13 14.01
CA ILE A 247 -20.06 0.28 13.99
C ILE A 247 -21.32 1.15 14.09
N ALA A 248 -22.39 0.83 13.35
CA ALA A 248 -23.66 1.55 13.43
C ALA A 248 -24.25 1.54 14.85
N ASP A 249 -24.24 0.39 15.52
CA ASP A 249 -24.70 0.28 16.91
C ASP A 249 -23.78 1.02 17.88
N ALA A 250 -22.46 0.99 17.67
CA ALA A 250 -21.51 1.72 18.49
C ALA A 250 -21.66 3.24 18.34
N ILE A 251 -21.91 3.73 17.13
CA ILE A 251 -22.26 5.13 16.86
C ILE A 251 -23.55 5.51 17.62
N LYS A 252 -24.61 4.72 17.46
CA LYS A 252 -25.92 5.01 18.05
C LYS A 252 -25.91 4.97 19.58
N ASN A 253 -25.28 3.94 20.14
CA ASN A 253 -25.38 3.63 21.56
C ASN A 253 -24.25 4.25 22.39
N TRP A 254 -23.08 4.53 21.80
CA TRP A 254 -21.92 5.07 22.51
C TRP A 254 -21.43 6.42 21.98
N GLY A 255 -21.87 6.85 20.81
CA GLY A 255 -21.42 8.11 20.21
C GLY A 255 -20.02 8.05 19.61
N ILE A 256 -19.53 6.86 19.23
CA ILE A 256 -18.18 6.64 18.65
C ILE A 256 -17.87 7.65 17.54
N LYS A 257 -16.65 8.21 17.55
CA LYS A 257 -16.16 9.13 16.51
C LYS A 257 -15.01 8.55 15.69
N TYR A 258 -14.23 7.64 16.27
CA TYR A 258 -13.09 7.00 15.62
C TYR A 258 -13.25 5.48 15.64
N VAL A 259 -12.93 4.82 14.53
CA VAL A 259 -12.87 3.36 14.43
C VAL A 259 -11.51 2.94 13.89
N LEU A 260 -10.77 2.20 14.69
CA LEU A 260 -9.51 1.57 14.27
C LEU A 260 -9.77 0.12 13.91
N LEU A 261 -9.61 -0.22 12.63
CA LEU A 261 -9.60 -1.61 12.14
C LEU A 261 -8.19 -2.17 12.33
N PHE A 262 -7.99 -3.01 13.35
CA PHE A 262 -6.68 -3.53 13.71
C PHE A 262 -6.53 -5.00 13.27
N GLY A 263 -6.05 -5.18 12.05
CA GLY A 263 -5.84 -6.47 11.41
C GLY A 263 -5.80 -6.39 9.88
N GLY A 264 -4.85 -7.08 9.27
CA GLY A 264 -4.72 -7.29 7.83
C GLY A 264 -4.93 -8.76 7.46
N HIS A 265 -4.15 -9.24 6.49
CA HIS A 265 -4.15 -10.66 6.12
C HIS A 265 -3.66 -11.58 7.24
N LYS A 266 -4.16 -12.80 7.30
CA LYS A 266 -3.59 -13.86 8.14
C LYS A 266 -2.29 -14.35 7.52
N GLY A 267 -1.20 -13.63 7.77
CA GLY A 267 0.10 -13.87 7.14
C GLY A 267 0.12 -13.58 5.65
N GLN A 268 0.61 -14.55 4.88
CA GLN A 268 0.66 -14.51 3.42
C GLN A 268 -0.44 -15.41 2.84
N THR A 269 -1.69 -15.15 3.22
CA THR A 269 -2.90 -15.86 2.76
C THR A 269 -3.95 -14.86 2.30
N GLU A 270 -5.01 -15.33 1.65
CA GLU A 270 -6.18 -14.50 1.28
C GLU A 270 -7.14 -14.24 2.46
N GLU A 271 -6.95 -14.91 3.60
CA GLU A 271 -7.80 -14.73 4.76
C GLU A 271 -7.48 -13.45 5.52
N TRP A 272 -8.46 -12.90 6.23
CA TRP A 272 -8.35 -11.64 6.96
C TRP A 272 -8.52 -11.84 8.46
N TRP A 273 -7.72 -11.14 9.27
CA TRP A 273 -7.93 -11.02 10.72
C TRP A 273 -9.15 -10.16 11.04
N VAL A 274 -9.33 -9.08 10.26
CA VAL A 274 -10.45 -8.14 10.29
C VAL A 274 -10.89 -7.92 8.84
N PRO A 275 -12.18 -8.09 8.50
CA PRO A 275 -12.63 -8.17 7.12
C PRO A 275 -12.43 -6.83 6.38
N VAL A 276 -12.49 -6.90 5.05
CA VAL A 276 -12.37 -5.78 4.13
C VAL A 276 -13.59 -5.73 3.20
N ARG A 277 -13.81 -4.59 2.54
CA ARG A 277 -14.82 -4.47 1.48
C ARG A 277 -14.15 -4.18 0.14
N TYR A 278 -14.59 -4.87 -0.90
CA TYR A 278 -14.25 -4.56 -2.28
C TYR A 278 -15.34 -3.70 -2.92
N SER A 279 -14.95 -2.57 -3.51
CA SER A 279 -15.79 -1.81 -4.45
C SER A 279 -15.76 -2.47 -5.83
N ASN A 280 -16.93 -2.56 -6.49
CA ASN A 280 -17.08 -3.09 -7.85
C ASN A 280 -17.24 -1.96 -8.89
N ASN A 281 -16.56 -0.85 -8.65
CA ASN A 281 -16.52 0.31 -9.53
C ASN A 281 -15.37 0.22 -10.54
N PHE A 282 -15.48 -0.69 -11.52
CA PHE A 282 -14.43 -0.91 -12.53
C PHE A 282 -14.35 0.23 -13.57
N ASP A 283 -13.29 1.03 -13.49
CA ASP A 283 -12.97 2.20 -14.33
C ASP A 283 -12.83 1.95 -15.85
N GLY A 284 -12.89 0.70 -16.28
CA GLY A 284 -12.73 0.34 -17.69
C GLY A 284 -11.28 0.39 -18.17
N ALA A 285 -10.30 0.46 -17.26
CA ALA A 285 -8.89 0.49 -17.60
C ALA A 285 -8.34 -0.93 -17.80
N TYR A 286 -7.60 -1.11 -18.91
CA TYR A 286 -7.03 -2.40 -19.31
C TYR A 286 -5.54 -2.25 -19.62
N SER A 287 -4.78 -3.29 -19.31
CA SER A 287 -3.41 -3.43 -19.80
C SER A 287 -3.34 -3.51 -21.33
N HIS A 288 -2.15 -3.31 -21.89
CA HIS A 288 -1.86 -3.58 -23.30
C HIS A 288 -2.18 -5.02 -23.74
N SER A 289 -2.20 -5.96 -22.80
CA SER A 289 -2.59 -7.36 -23.01
C SER A 289 -4.10 -7.61 -22.91
N GLY A 290 -4.91 -6.56 -22.69
CA GLY A 290 -6.37 -6.63 -22.63
C GLY A 290 -6.91 -7.14 -21.29
N ILE A 291 -6.12 -7.05 -20.21
CA ILE A 291 -6.51 -7.53 -18.88
C ILE A 291 -6.97 -6.34 -18.03
N PRO A 292 -8.16 -6.43 -17.38
CA PRO A 292 -8.63 -5.39 -16.47
C PRO A 292 -7.60 -5.10 -15.40
N TYR A 293 -7.31 -3.82 -15.20
CA TYR A 293 -6.41 -3.36 -14.15
C TYR A 293 -7.05 -3.61 -12.77
N ASP A 294 -8.09 -2.85 -12.41
CA ASP A 294 -8.78 -3.00 -11.12
C ASP A 294 -10.26 -3.36 -11.31
N PRO A 295 -10.61 -4.62 -11.64
CA PRO A 295 -12.01 -5.02 -11.77
C PRO A 295 -12.79 -4.86 -10.45
N LYS A 296 -12.08 -4.83 -9.32
CA LYS A 296 -12.55 -4.48 -7.98
C LYS A 296 -11.34 -4.05 -7.13
N TYR A 297 -11.55 -3.27 -6.08
CA TYR A 297 -10.48 -2.80 -5.19
C TYR A 297 -10.98 -2.54 -3.76
N LEU A 298 -10.06 -2.47 -2.80
CA LEU A 298 -10.40 -2.30 -1.39
C LEU A 298 -10.91 -0.89 -1.10
N SER A 299 -11.95 -0.78 -0.27
CA SER A 299 -12.45 0.51 0.21
C SER A 299 -12.83 0.42 1.68
N ASP A 300 -12.01 1.01 2.55
CA ASP A 300 -12.35 1.16 3.97
C ASP A 300 -13.34 2.31 4.22
N LEU A 301 -13.60 3.18 3.21
CA LEU A 301 -14.70 4.16 3.24
C LEU A 301 -16.06 3.45 3.47
N TYR A 302 -16.20 2.19 3.06
CA TYR A 302 -17.37 1.35 3.38
C TYR A 302 -17.68 1.28 4.88
N PHE A 303 -16.66 1.22 5.74
CA PHE A 303 -16.85 1.16 7.19
C PHE A 303 -17.07 2.54 7.81
N ALA A 304 -16.73 3.61 7.07
CA ALA A 304 -16.86 4.99 7.51
C ALA A 304 -18.24 5.59 7.14
N ASP A 305 -18.73 5.33 5.93
CA ASP A 305 -20.06 5.72 5.44
C ASP A 305 -21.12 4.72 5.93
N VAL A 306 -21.80 5.00 7.04
CA VAL A 306 -22.64 4.05 7.78
C VAL A 306 -24.13 4.32 7.60
N TYR A 307 -24.51 5.57 7.35
CA TYR A 307 -25.87 6.02 7.22
C TYR A 307 -26.07 6.85 5.95
N LYS A 308 -27.27 6.76 5.38
CA LYS A 308 -27.74 7.63 4.32
C LYS A 308 -28.98 8.39 4.74
N TYR A 309 -29.24 9.48 4.02
CA TYR A 309 -30.52 10.16 4.08
C TYR A 309 -31.53 9.52 3.10
N GLU A 310 -32.66 9.05 3.60
CA GLU A 310 -33.74 8.53 2.77
C GLU A 310 -35.11 8.92 3.29
N ASN A 311 -35.94 9.55 2.43
CA ASN A 311 -37.34 9.87 2.71
C ASN A 311 -37.56 10.60 4.06
N GLY A 312 -36.71 11.58 4.39
CA GLY A 312 -36.83 12.33 5.64
C GLY A 312 -36.18 11.67 6.86
N ASN A 313 -35.51 10.52 6.69
CA ASN A 313 -34.97 9.72 7.78
C ASN A 313 -33.49 9.37 7.56
N VAL A 314 -32.78 9.17 8.66
CA VAL A 314 -31.43 8.59 8.66
C VAL A 314 -31.57 7.07 8.74
N VAL A 315 -31.10 6.36 7.72
CA VAL A 315 -31.19 4.90 7.60
C VAL A 315 -29.81 4.30 7.32
N PHE A 316 -29.63 3.00 7.53
CA PHE A 316 -28.35 2.32 7.28
C PHE A 316 -27.98 2.38 5.79
N GLU A 317 -26.73 2.71 5.50
CA GLU A 317 -26.17 2.69 4.15
C GLU A 317 -25.37 1.40 3.95
N ASP A 318 -25.75 0.63 2.95
CA ASP A 318 -25.34 -0.76 2.78
C ASP A 318 -24.50 -0.97 1.51
N TRP A 319 -24.34 0.08 0.69
CA TRP A 319 -23.60 0.12 -0.58
C TRP A 319 -24.16 -0.79 -1.70
N ASP A 320 -25.41 -1.24 -1.58
CA ASP A 320 -26.09 -2.09 -2.58
C ASP A 320 -27.51 -1.54 -2.79
N SER A 321 -27.60 -0.31 -3.31
CA SER A 321 -28.87 0.41 -3.43
C SER A 321 -29.84 -0.23 -4.41
N ASN A 322 -29.36 -1.13 -5.27
CA ASN A 322 -30.18 -1.91 -6.19
C ASN A 322 -30.52 -3.33 -5.67
N GLY A 323 -29.89 -3.79 -4.58
CA GLY A 323 -30.20 -5.02 -3.87
C GLY A 323 -29.78 -6.30 -4.58
N ASN A 324 -28.74 -6.27 -5.41
CA ASN A 324 -28.27 -7.41 -6.19
C ASN A 324 -27.11 -8.19 -5.52
N GLY A 325 -26.62 -7.72 -4.38
CA GLY A 325 -25.50 -8.32 -3.65
C GLY A 325 -24.11 -7.98 -4.19
N ILE A 326 -23.99 -7.01 -5.11
CA ILE A 326 -22.73 -6.49 -5.63
C ILE A 326 -22.54 -5.09 -5.07
N PHE A 327 -21.58 -4.94 -4.17
CA PHE A 327 -21.37 -3.68 -3.45
C PHE A 327 -20.62 -2.67 -4.31
N ALA A 328 -21.09 -1.42 -4.29
CA ALA A 328 -20.55 -0.31 -5.08
C ALA A 328 -20.39 -0.66 -6.58
N GLU A 329 -21.37 -1.34 -7.17
CA GLU A 329 -21.38 -1.64 -8.60
C GLU A 329 -21.46 -0.32 -9.39
N TRP A 330 -20.57 -0.16 -10.37
CA TRP A 330 -20.74 0.83 -11.43
C TRP A 330 -20.67 0.18 -12.80
N SER A 331 -21.68 0.45 -13.62
CA SER A 331 -21.69 0.09 -15.03
C SER A 331 -22.54 1.06 -15.84
N ASN A 332 -22.17 1.22 -17.11
CA ASN A 332 -22.98 1.97 -18.09
C ASN A 332 -24.23 1.19 -18.55
N PHE A 333 -24.46 -0.03 -18.06
CA PHE A 333 -25.67 -0.81 -18.33
C PHE A 333 -26.81 -0.45 -17.35
N VAL A 334 -28.04 -0.40 -17.87
CA VAL A 334 -29.24 -0.04 -17.09
C VAL A 334 -29.41 -0.99 -15.89
N GLY A 335 -29.56 -0.41 -14.69
CA GLY A 335 -29.84 -1.15 -13.46
C GLY A 335 -28.60 -1.79 -12.80
N LYS A 336 -27.39 -1.38 -13.21
CA LYS A 336 -26.10 -1.87 -12.67
C LYS A 336 -25.27 -0.69 -12.16
N LYS A 337 -25.85 0.08 -11.24
CA LYS A 337 -25.21 1.24 -10.65
C LYS A 337 -25.80 1.51 -9.27
N ASP A 338 -24.97 1.39 -8.24
CA ASP A 338 -25.35 1.80 -6.89
C ASP A 338 -25.23 3.31 -6.73
N ILE A 339 -26.15 3.86 -5.96
CA ILE A 339 -26.21 5.26 -5.55
C ILE A 339 -25.94 5.27 -4.05
N ILE A 340 -24.83 5.88 -3.67
CA ILE A 340 -24.25 5.78 -2.33
C ILE A 340 -24.08 7.20 -1.76
N ASP A 341 -24.26 7.33 -0.44
CA ASP A 341 -24.12 8.59 0.29
C ASP A 341 -22.68 9.14 0.21
N TYR A 342 -21.70 8.30 0.57
CA TYR A 342 -20.26 8.50 0.62
C TYR A 342 -19.72 9.44 1.72
N HIS A 343 -20.57 10.04 2.55
CA HIS A 343 -20.04 10.85 3.65
C HIS A 343 -19.63 9.96 4.83
N PRO A 344 -18.41 10.11 5.37
CA PRO A 344 -18.03 9.41 6.60
C PRO A 344 -18.90 9.82 7.80
N ASP A 345 -19.53 8.86 8.49
CA ASP A 345 -20.24 9.03 9.78
C ASP A 345 -19.31 8.83 11.01
N VAL A 346 -18.12 8.32 10.76
CA VAL A 346 -17.07 7.96 11.70
C VAL A 346 -15.73 8.04 10.97
N TYR A 347 -14.69 8.48 11.68
CA TYR A 347 -13.33 8.50 11.15
C TYR A 347 -12.70 7.12 11.25
N VAL A 348 -12.41 6.48 10.12
CA VAL A 348 -11.85 5.13 10.04
C VAL A 348 -10.37 5.20 9.67
N GLY A 349 -9.56 4.38 10.34
CA GLY A 349 -8.20 4.05 9.90
C GLY A 349 -7.94 2.56 10.10
N ARG A 350 -7.03 2.00 9.30
CA ARG A 350 -6.64 0.59 9.38
C ARG A 350 -5.17 0.45 9.76
N ILE A 351 -4.88 -0.49 10.64
CA ILE A 351 -3.51 -0.96 10.88
C ILE A 351 -3.47 -2.43 10.41
N PRO A 352 -2.96 -2.71 9.18
CA PRO A 352 -3.12 -4.00 8.52
C PRO A 352 -2.08 -5.04 9.00
N VAL A 353 -1.96 -5.21 10.33
CA VAL A 353 -1.04 -6.19 10.93
C VAL A 353 -1.41 -7.61 10.51
N ARG A 354 -0.43 -8.34 10.03
CA ARG A 354 -0.48 -9.76 9.71
C ARG A 354 0.01 -10.61 10.88
N TYR A 355 0.97 -10.06 11.63
CA TYR A 355 1.66 -10.73 12.73
C TYR A 355 1.64 -9.93 14.03
N SER A 356 1.90 -10.62 15.12
CA SER A 356 1.89 -10.10 16.48
C SER A 356 3.05 -9.14 16.72
N TRP A 357 4.23 -9.40 16.14
CA TRP A 357 5.38 -8.50 16.24
C TRP A 357 5.15 -7.17 15.49
N GLU A 358 4.36 -7.17 14.42
CA GLU A 358 3.94 -5.93 13.74
C GLU A 358 3.01 -5.11 14.65
N ALA A 359 2.11 -5.80 15.38
CA ALA A 359 1.26 -5.17 16.37
C ALA A 359 2.06 -4.54 17.52
N GLU A 360 3.10 -5.22 18.03
CA GLU A 360 4.02 -4.63 19.02
C GLU A 360 4.70 -3.36 18.51
N ILE A 361 5.24 -3.40 17.28
CA ILE A 361 5.94 -2.26 16.68
C ILE A 361 5.02 -1.05 16.57
N VAL A 362 3.83 -1.21 15.98
CA VAL A 362 2.94 -0.09 15.72
C VAL A 362 2.32 0.48 16.99
N VAL A 363 1.99 -0.37 17.98
CA VAL A 363 1.49 0.09 19.28
C VAL A 363 2.56 0.90 20.02
N ASP A 364 3.81 0.43 20.02
CA ASP A 364 4.93 1.16 20.62
C ASP A 364 5.19 2.51 19.92
N LYS A 365 5.13 2.55 18.58
CA LYS A 365 5.20 3.78 17.81
C LYS A 365 4.11 4.78 18.22
N ILE A 366 2.84 4.36 18.26
CA ILE A 366 1.71 5.22 18.61
C ILE A 366 1.89 5.80 20.02
N ILE A 367 2.14 4.93 21.01
CA ILE A 367 2.30 5.34 22.41
C ILE A 367 3.47 6.32 22.54
N THR A 368 4.60 6.02 21.90
CA THR A 368 5.80 6.85 21.99
C THR A 368 5.57 8.19 21.30
N TYR A 369 5.10 8.20 20.06
CA TYR A 369 4.78 9.42 19.31
C TYR A 369 3.82 10.33 20.10
N GLU A 370 2.70 9.80 20.59
CA GLU A 370 1.71 10.61 21.32
C GLU A 370 2.26 11.16 22.65
N THR A 371 3.24 10.46 23.24
CA THR A 371 3.89 10.88 24.49
C THR A 371 5.01 11.90 24.25
N THR A 372 5.79 11.77 23.17
CA THR A 372 7.12 12.39 23.03
C THR A 372 7.25 13.32 21.83
N ALA A 373 6.31 13.27 20.88
CA ALA A 373 6.34 14.17 19.73
C ALA A 373 6.32 15.63 20.19
N SER A 374 7.10 16.44 19.49
CA SER A 374 7.30 17.83 19.85
C SER A 374 7.38 18.69 18.60
N ALA A 375 7.06 19.97 18.76
CA ALA A 375 7.09 20.93 17.67
C ALA A 375 8.49 21.14 17.07
N SER A 376 9.58 20.68 17.72
CA SER A 376 10.95 20.92 17.25
C SER A 376 11.27 20.24 15.93
N TRP A 377 10.66 19.08 15.66
CA TRP A 377 10.82 18.31 14.42
C TRP A 377 9.46 18.16 13.72
N PHE A 378 8.35 18.15 14.46
CA PHE A 378 7.02 18.03 13.86
C PHE A 378 6.68 19.23 12.96
N LYS A 379 7.29 20.40 13.19
CA LYS A 379 7.08 21.60 12.36
C LYS A 379 7.98 21.65 11.12
N ASP A 380 8.74 20.62 10.85
CA ASP A 380 9.40 20.43 9.56
C ASP A 380 8.55 19.50 8.70
N ALA A 381 8.51 19.76 7.39
CA ALA A 381 7.79 18.95 6.43
C ALA A 381 8.60 18.80 5.15
N VAL A 382 8.40 17.69 4.45
CA VAL A 382 9.04 17.40 3.17
C VAL A 382 7.97 17.27 2.10
N VAL A 383 8.15 17.95 0.99
CA VAL A 383 7.36 17.73 -0.22
C VAL A 383 8.28 17.29 -1.35
N CYS A 384 7.92 16.25 -2.09
CA CYS A 384 8.80 15.65 -3.10
C CYS A 384 8.03 15.29 -4.37
N SER A 385 8.49 15.78 -5.53
CA SER A 385 7.84 15.49 -6.80
C SER A 385 8.69 15.89 -8.03
N GLY A 386 8.13 15.72 -9.23
CA GLY A 386 8.73 16.04 -10.52
C GLY A 386 7.71 16.19 -11.65
N ASP A 387 8.18 15.94 -12.88
CA ASP A 387 7.37 16.00 -14.09
C ASP A 387 6.54 14.71 -14.23
N THR A 388 5.25 14.77 -13.86
CA THR A 388 4.42 13.55 -13.78
C THR A 388 3.99 13.09 -15.15
N PHE A 389 3.74 14.03 -16.07
CA PHE A 389 3.42 13.71 -17.45
C PHE A 389 4.40 14.41 -18.40
N PRO A 390 5.63 13.89 -18.55
CA PRO A 390 6.65 14.47 -19.43
C PRO A 390 6.38 14.20 -20.92
N PRO A 391 7.17 14.76 -21.85
CA PRO A 391 7.12 14.44 -23.27
C PRO A 391 7.24 12.94 -23.59
N SER A 392 7.95 12.15 -22.77
CA SER A 392 8.01 10.68 -22.90
C SER A 392 6.65 10.00 -22.71
N ARG A 393 5.71 10.65 -22.01
CA ARG A 393 4.30 10.27 -21.86
C ARG A 393 3.39 10.96 -22.88
N GLY A 394 3.92 11.76 -23.80
CA GLY A 394 3.15 12.43 -24.85
C GLY A 394 2.59 13.80 -24.47
N ALA A 395 2.98 14.37 -23.33
CA ALA A 395 2.69 15.76 -23.03
C ALA A 395 3.41 16.71 -23.99
N SER A 396 2.90 17.95 -24.07
CA SER A 396 3.42 18.96 -24.99
C SER A 396 3.72 20.31 -24.33
N LYS A 397 3.40 20.46 -23.04
CA LYS A 397 3.66 21.66 -22.25
C LYS A 397 4.74 21.33 -21.20
N PRO A 398 5.64 22.28 -20.88
CA PRO A 398 6.62 22.13 -19.81
C PRO A 398 5.96 22.48 -18.46
N ILE A 399 5.00 21.67 -18.04
CA ILE A 399 4.31 21.79 -16.75
C ILE A 399 4.68 20.56 -15.94
N TYR A 400 5.07 20.75 -14.68
CA TYR A 400 5.49 19.66 -13.80
C TYR A 400 4.39 19.44 -12.77
N GLU A 401 3.38 18.63 -13.12
CA GLU A 401 2.10 18.55 -12.40
C GLU A 401 2.28 18.21 -10.92
N GLY A 402 3.11 17.20 -10.64
CA GLY A 402 3.34 16.78 -9.27
C GLY A 402 4.04 17.86 -8.42
N GLU A 403 4.91 18.69 -9.02
CA GLU A 403 5.50 19.84 -8.30
C GLU A 403 4.45 20.92 -8.00
N LEU A 404 3.47 21.14 -8.89
CA LEU A 404 2.35 22.06 -8.64
C LEU A 404 1.47 21.58 -7.49
N GLU A 405 1.12 20.30 -7.49
CA GLU A 405 0.31 19.65 -6.47
C GLU A 405 0.93 19.75 -5.08
N VAL A 406 2.18 19.31 -4.92
CA VAL A 406 2.83 19.34 -3.61
C VAL A 406 3.24 20.77 -3.20
N SER A 407 3.29 21.72 -4.13
CA SER A 407 3.45 23.14 -3.81
C SER A 407 2.22 23.72 -3.11
N GLU A 408 1.00 23.33 -3.48
CA GLU A 408 -0.19 23.73 -2.72
C GLU A 408 -0.13 23.24 -1.27
N THR A 409 0.33 22.01 -1.07
CA THR A 409 0.57 21.46 0.26
C THR A 409 1.59 22.27 1.05
N ALA A 410 2.71 22.62 0.41
CA ALA A 410 3.74 23.44 1.02
C ALA A 410 3.18 24.80 1.46
N ASP A 411 2.37 25.46 0.61
CA ASP A 411 1.77 26.76 0.91
C ASP A 411 0.80 26.68 2.11
N TYR A 412 -0.03 25.63 2.20
CA TYR A 412 -0.88 25.40 3.37
C TYR A 412 -0.04 25.23 4.64
N LEU A 413 0.97 24.35 4.62
CA LEU A 413 1.80 24.07 5.78
C LEU A 413 2.63 25.30 6.22
N GLU A 414 3.20 26.06 5.29
CA GLU A 414 3.92 27.30 5.58
C GLU A 414 3.01 28.35 6.23
N SER A 415 1.74 28.44 5.78
CA SER A 415 0.74 29.31 6.42
C SER A 415 0.45 28.93 7.88
N ALA A 416 0.65 27.66 8.23
CA ALA A 416 0.56 27.12 9.59
C ALA A 416 1.91 27.10 10.34
N GLY A 417 2.94 27.74 9.78
CA GLY A 417 4.26 27.92 10.39
C GLY A 417 5.15 26.68 10.36
N PHE A 418 5.02 25.82 9.36
CA PHE A 418 6.00 24.76 9.09
C PHE A 418 7.19 25.31 8.29
N ASN A 419 8.35 24.69 8.47
CA ASN A 419 9.44 24.79 7.51
C ASN A 419 9.27 23.65 6.50
N VAL A 420 9.10 23.99 5.22
CA VAL A 420 8.86 22.98 4.17
C VAL A 420 10.06 22.86 3.26
N GLU A 421 10.70 21.68 3.27
CA GLU A 421 11.73 21.32 2.32
C GLU A 421 11.09 20.81 1.02
N ARG A 422 11.42 21.46 -0.10
CA ARG A 422 10.90 21.13 -1.43
C ARG A 422 11.98 20.34 -2.19
N LEU A 423 11.69 19.07 -2.48
CA LEU A 423 12.54 18.16 -3.23
C LEU A 423 11.97 18.00 -4.65
N PHE A 424 12.41 18.84 -5.57
CA PHE A 424 11.89 18.91 -6.94
C PHE A 424 12.92 18.47 -7.97
N THR A 425 12.48 17.68 -8.97
CA THR A 425 13.36 17.31 -10.08
C THR A 425 13.75 18.52 -10.92
N SER A 426 12.87 19.53 -11.03
CA SER A 426 13.13 20.80 -11.74
C SER A 426 14.25 21.64 -11.14
N THR A 427 14.48 21.51 -9.84
CA THR A 427 15.54 22.24 -9.13
C THR A 427 16.79 21.39 -8.90
N GLY A 428 16.73 20.09 -9.20
CA GLY A 428 17.80 19.14 -8.96
C GLY A 428 17.98 18.75 -7.50
N THR A 429 17.06 19.14 -6.60
CA THR A 429 17.06 18.70 -5.20
C THR A 429 16.42 17.33 -5.02
N PHE A 430 15.69 16.84 -6.02
CA PHE A 430 15.28 15.45 -6.12
C PHE A 430 15.86 14.84 -7.39
N SER A 431 16.87 14.01 -7.22
CA SER A 431 17.63 13.37 -8.29
C SER A 431 17.88 11.89 -8.01
N SER A 432 17.75 11.48 -6.75
CA SER A 432 17.78 10.09 -6.33
C SER A 432 16.93 9.84 -5.09
N ARG A 433 16.77 8.57 -4.73
CA ARG A 433 16.07 8.14 -3.50
C ARG A 433 16.74 8.68 -2.23
N GLU A 434 18.06 8.84 -2.26
CA GLU A 434 18.85 9.30 -1.12
C GLU A 434 18.47 10.73 -0.73
N ASP A 435 18.06 11.57 -1.69
CA ASP A 435 17.60 12.94 -1.41
C ASP A 435 16.37 12.93 -0.49
N LEU A 436 15.36 12.13 -0.85
CA LEU A 436 14.15 11.97 -0.03
C LEU A 436 14.47 11.27 1.31
N GLN A 437 15.31 10.23 1.28
CA GLN A 437 15.75 9.52 2.48
C GLN A 437 16.42 10.47 3.48
N MET A 438 17.36 11.30 3.02
CA MET A 438 18.10 12.24 3.87
C MET A 438 17.17 13.30 4.48
N ALA A 439 16.27 13.88 3.68
CA ALA A 439 15.32 14.88 4.16
C ALA A 439 14.35 14.30 5.21
N VAL A 440 13.84 13.09 4.98
CA VAL A 440 12.92 12.44 5.93
C VAL A 440 13.66 11.99 7.19
N ASN A 441 14.87 11.42 7.08
CA ASN A 441 15.67 10.95 8.21
C ASN A 441 16.11 12.06 9.17
N ALA A 442 16.09 13.33 8.73
CA ALA A 442 16.29 14.47 9.62
C ALA A 442 15.16 14.62 10.67
N GLY A 443 14.01 13.99 10.44
CA GLY A 443 12.82 14.07 11.27
C GLY A 443 11.88 15.16 10.79
N CYS A 444 10.64 14.79 10.47
CA CYS A 444 9.61 15.72 10.00
C CYS A 444 8.22 15.27 10.45
N GLY A 445 7.27 16.20 10.55
CA GLY A 445 5.88 15.90 10.91
C GLY A 445 5.05 15.40 9.73
N PHE A 446 5.33 15.91 8.53
CA PHE A 446 4.58 15.61 7.31
C PHE A 446 5.49 15.34 6.13
N VAL A 447 5.10 14.36 5.31
CA VAL A 447 5.66 14.09 4.00
C VAL A 447 4.52 14.05 2.99
N HIS A 448 4.65 14.79 1.89
CA HIS A 448 3.76 14.66 0.75
C HIS A 448 4.58 14.36 -0.51
N VAL A 449 4.28 13.23 -1.14
CA VAL A 449 4.89 12.85 -2.41
C VAL A 449 3.78 12.66 -3.44
N ALA A 450 3.94 13.19 -4.66
CA ALA A 450 2.97 13.04 -5.74
C ALA A 450 3.67 12.63 -7.04
N GLY A 451 3.18 11.59 -7.72
CA GLY A 451 3.83 11.05 -8.91
C GLY A 451 3.26 9.70 -9.32
N HIS A 452 4.14 8.80 -9.75
CA HIS A 452 3.77 7.46 -10.16
C HIS A 452 4.06 6.42 -9.08
N GLY A 453 3.18 5.43 -8.97
CA GLY A 453 3.25 4.39 -7.94
C GLY A 453 2.91 2.99 -8.44
N SER A 454 3.34 2.00 -7.65
CA SER A 454 2.83 0.63 -7.60
C SER A 454 2.86 0.15 -6.14
N PRO A 455 2.40 -1.08 -5.83
CA PRO A 455 2.59 -1.65 -4.51
C PRO A 455 4.06 -1.73 -4.06
N SER A 456 5.02 -1.79 -5.00
CA SER A 456 6.46 -1.92 -4.69
C SER A 456 7.26 -0.62 -4.73
N VAL A 457 6.82 0.43 -5.43
CA VAL A 457 7.66 1.61 -5.72
C VAL A 457 6.87 2.91 -5.83
N TRP A 458 7.55 4.03 -5.58
CA TRP A 458 7.08 5.36 -5.90
C TRP A 458 8.21 6.22 -6.50
N GLY A 459 7.88 7.11 -7.44
CA GLY A 459 8.82 8.07 -8.03
C GLY A 459 8.20 9.02 -9.05
N ASN A 460 9.04 9.81 -9.71
CA ASN A 460 8.61 10.79 -10.71
C ASN A 460 9.69 11.04 -11.78
N PHE A 461 9.36 11.68 -12.92
CA PHE A 461 10.35 11.94 -13.98
C PHE A 461 11.15 13.22 -13.76
N LEU A 462 12.34 13.24 -14.36
CA LEU A 462 13.10 14.46 -14.61
C LEU A 462 12.30 15.41 -15.53
N PRO A 463 12.54 16.73 -15.44
CA PRO A 463 11.87 17.71 -16.27
C PRO A 463 12.04 17.44 -17.76
N ASP A 464 10.93 17.50 -18.49
CA ASP A 464 10.89 17.34 -19.95
C ASP A 464 11.51 16.00 -20.43
N ALA A 465 11.45 14.96 -19.60
CA ALA A 465 11.99 13.63 -19.90
C ALA A 465 11.53 13.14 -21.27
N GLN A 466 12.48 12.67 -22.07
CA GLN A 466 12.24 12.16 -23.43
C GLN A 466 12.09 10.63 -23.45
N THR A 467 12.53 9.96 -22.38
CA THR A 467 12.57 8.50 -22.25
C THR A 467 12.15 8.01 -20.86
N GLU A 468 11.78 6.72 -20.77
CA GLU A 468 11.47 6.04 -19.49
C GLU A 468 12.68 5.89 -18.55
N GLU A 469 13.91 6.05 -19.06
CA GLU A 469 15.15 5.93 -18.29
C GLU A 469 15.38 7.14 -17.38
N GLU A 470 14.69 8.25 -17.64
CA GLU A 470 14.77 9.51 -16.90
C GLU A 470 13.79 9.56 -15.71
N PHE A 471 13.33 8.39 -15.25
CA PHE A 471 12.49 8.24 -14.07
C PHE A 471 13.34 8.18 -12.78
N VAL A 472 13.05 9.04 -11.82
CA VAL A 472 13.70 9.13 -10.52
C VAL A 472 12.85 8.39 -9.49
N THR A 473 13.43 7.37 -8.85
CA THR A 473 12.75 6.63 -7.77
C THR A 473 12.93 7.35 -6.43
N GLY A 474 11.83 7.56 -5.70
CA GLY A 474 11.87 8.11 -4.34
C GLY A 474 12.03 7.03 -3.26
N PHE A 475 11.24 5.96 -3.35
CA PHE A 475 11.37 4.79 -2.46
C PHE A 475 10.80 3.53 -3.09
N SER A 476 11.15 2.37 -2.54
CA SER A 476 10.56 1.07 -2.86
C SER A 476 10.48 0.20 -1.62
N ILE A 477 9.71 -0.89 -1.66
CA ILE A 477 9.64 -1.88 -0.57
C ILE A 477 11.00 -2.46 -0.18
N MET A 478 12.01 -2.32 -1.05
CA MET A 478 13.38 -2.78 -0.83
C MET A 478 14.25 -1.79 -0.07
N ASN A 479 13.81 -0.53 0.09
CA ASN A 479 14.60 0.52 0.74
C ASN A 479 13.86 1.32 1.81
N ILE A 480 12.54 1.10 2.01
CA ILE A 480 11.79 1.76 3.07
C ILE A 480 12.47 1.52 4.44
N HIS A 481 13.11 0.37 4.67
CA HIS A 481 13.88 0.09 5.89
C HIS A 481 15.01 1.09 6.20
N LYS A 482 15.48 1.87 5.19
CA LYS A 482 16.50 2.92 5.35
C LYS A 482 15.95 4.25 5.86
N PHE A 483 14.63 4.42 5.95
CA PHE A 483 14.00 5.60 6.52
C PHE A 483 13.97 5.51 8.04
N THR A 484 15.15 5.56 8.66
CA THR A 484 15.40 5.36 10.09
C THR A 484 15.25 6.67 10.88
N THR A 485 14.01 7.12 11.05
CA THR A 485 13.67 8.34 11.81
C THR A 485 13.56 8.14 13.33
N GLY A 486 13.76 6.91 13.82
CA GLY A 486 13.45 6.56 15.20
C GLY A 486 11.96 6.77 15.50
N TYR A 487 11.64 7.63 16.47
CA TYR A 487 10.25 8.02 16.78
C TYR A 487 9.85 9.40 16.23
N MET A 488 10.70 10.03 15.41
CA MET A 488 10.35 11.25 14.66
C MET A 488 9.57 10.88 13.39
N LEU A 489 8.40 10.27 13.60
CA LEU A 489 7.64 9.56 12.58
C LEU A 489 6.69 10.51 11.85
N PRO A 490 6.87 10.79 10.55
CA PRO A 490 5.94 11.62 9.79
C PRO A 490 4.61 10.92 9.55
N VAL A 491 3.57 11.71 9.26
CA VAL A 491 2.44 11.25 8.45
C VAL A 491 2.81 11.44 6.99
N ILE A 492 2.66 10.40 6.18
CA ILE A 492 2.97 10.43 4.75
C ILE A 492 1.69 10.31 3.90
N VAL A 493 1.52 11.22 2.94
CA VAL A 493 0.53 11.12 1.87
C VAL A 493 1.26 10.76 0.57
N ILE A 494 0.86 9.65 -0.05
CA ILE A 494 1.49 9.08 -1.25
C ILE A 494 0.53 9.17 -2.43
N GLY A 495 0.75 10.16 -3.28
CA GLY A 495 0.11 10.32 -4.58
C GLY A 495 0.73 9.41 -5.62
N GLY A 496 -0.09 8.51 -6.16
CA GLY A 496 0.31 7.47 -7.08
C GLY A 496 -0.63 6.26 -7.04
N CYS A 497 -0.42 5.30 -7.93
CA CYS A 497 -1.24 4.10 -7.98
C CYS A 497 -0.81 3.04 -6.96
N HIS A 498 -1.80 2.35 -6.38
CA HIS A 498 -1.64 1.09 -5.62
C HIS A 498 -0.68 1.11 -4.42
N ASN A 499 -0.20 2.28 -3.99
CA ASN A 499 0.77 2.38 -2.89
C ASN A 499 0.21 1.85 -1.57
N ALA A 500 -1.11 1.83 -1.40
CA ALA A 500 -1.84 1.27 -0.25
C ALA A 500 -2.63 0.00 -0.61
N GLN A 501 -2.18 -0.79 -1.60
CA GLN A 501 -2.80 -2.07 -1.96
C GLN A 501 -2.53 -3.15 -0.89
N PHE A 502 -3.07 -2.99 0.32
CA PHE A 502 -2.77 -3.87 1.45
C PHE A 502 -3.38 -5.28 1.37
N ASN A 503 -3.96 -5.64 0.22
CA ASN A 503 -4.37 -7.00 -0.14
C ASN A 503 -3.36 -7.76 -1.03
N VAL A 504 -2.10 -7.33 -1.10
CA VAL A 504 -1.03 -8.14 -1.73
C VAL A 504 -0.62 -9.31 -0.83
N THR A 505 -0.31 -10.47 -1.39
CA THR A 505 0.11 -11.66 -0.65
C THR A 505 0.80 -12.69 -1.54
N ILE A 506 1.83 -13.36 -1.02
CA ILE A 506 2.56 -14.42 -1.74
C ILE A 506 1.64 -15.61 -2.15
N GLN A 507 0.47 -15.78 -1.51
CA GLN A 507 -0.52 -16.81 -1.88
C GLN A 507 -0.95 -16.73 -3.35
N GLU A 508 -0.96 -15.53 -3.94
CA GLU A 508 -1.27 -15.32 -5.35
C GLU A 508 -0.33 -16.12 -6.28
N ILE A 509 0.92 -16.42 -5.88
CA ILE A 509 1.83 -17.27 -6.67
C ILE A 509 1.31 -18.71 -6.73
N ILE A 510 0.78 -19.22 -5.62
CA ILE A 510 0.27 -20.59 -5.49
C ILE A 510 -1.04 -20.71 -6.26
N ASP A 511 -1.96 -19.76 -6.03
CA ASP A 511 -3.29 -19.78 -6.60
C ASP A 511 -3.26 -19.65 -8.13
N ASN A 512 -2.29 -18.89 -8.66
CA ASN A 512 -2.08 -18.73 -10.09
C ASN A 512 -1.04 -19.69 -10.69
N ARG A 513 -0.44 -20.59 -9.90
CA ARG A 513 0.57 -21.56 -10.34
C ARG A 513 1.74 -20.91 -11.07
N GLY A 514 2.35 -19.89 -10.45
CA GLY A 514 3.55 -19.22 -10.94
C GLY A 514 3.50 -17.70 -10.86
N ILE A 515 4.64 -17.09 -11.20
CA ILE A 515 4.87 -15.62 -11.16
C ILE A 515 4.58 -14.98 -12.54
N ASN A 516 4.49 -15.78 -13.60
CA ASN A 516 4.22 -15.34 -14.98
C ASN A 516 2.75 -14.90 -15.15
N TYR A 517 2.41 -13.74 -14.62
CA TYR A 517 1.13 -13.11 -14.87
C TYR A 517 1.30 -12.01 -15.92
N SER A 518 0.46 -12.04 -16.96
CA SER A 518 0.31 -11.00 -17.99
C SER A 518 -0.28 -9.66 -17.50
N ARG A 519 -0.35 -9.46 -16.17
CA ARG A 519 -0.76 -8.28 -15.38
C ARG A 519 0.50 -7.57 -14.92
N TYR A 520 1.33 -7.21 -15.89
CA TYR A 520 2.22 -6.11 -15.61
C TYR A 520 1.35 -4.84 -15.48
N PRO A 521 1.25 -4.21 -14.30
CA PRO A 521 1.97 -4.44 -13.05
C PRO A 521 1.07 -4.43 -11.80
N PHE A 522 0.41 -5.52 -11.43
CA PHE A 522 -0.14 -5.64 -10.07
C PHE A 522 0.55 -6.78 -9.41
N GLU A 523 1.62 -6.43 -8.73
CA GLU A 523 2.50 -7.24 -7.92
C GLU A 523 1.71 -7.77 -6.69
N GLY A 524 0.55 -8.38 -6.94
CA GLY A 524 -0.36 -8.96 -5.96
C GLY A 524 0.29 -10.09 -5.18
N TYR A 525 1.41 -10.61 -5.66
CA TYR A 525 2.25 -11.59 -4.99
C TYR A 525 3.26 -11.00 -4.01
N LEU A 526 3.34 -9.67 -3.87
CA LEU A 526 4.27 -9.06 -2.92
C LEU A 526 3.90 -9.41 -1.49
N PRO A 527 4.90 -9.48 -0.59
CA PRO A 527 4.64 -9.74 0.81
C PRO A 527 3.86 -8.62 1.50
N CYS A 528 3.95 -7.38 0.98
CA CYS A 528 3.35 -6.17 1.52
C CYS A 528 3.47 -5.01 0.51
N ASP A 529 2.62 -3.99 0.64
CA ASP A 529 2.66 -2.74 -0.13
C ASP A 529 3.51 -1.65 0.55
N THR A 530 3.86 -0.60 -0.20
CA THR A 530 4.67 0.53 0.31
C THR A 530 4.05 1.25 1.51
N ALA A 531 2.75 1.57 1.49
CA ALA A 531 2.13 2.39 2.52
C ALA A 531 2.03 1.63 3.85
N SER A 532 1.66 0.35 3.80
CA SER A 532 1.70 -0.53 4.97
C SER A 532 3.13 -0.70 5.49
N TRP A 533 4.13 -0.84 4.61
CA TRP A 533 5.52 -1.05 5.05
C TRP A 533 6.07 0.16 5.80
N TRP A 534 5.80 1.39 5.31
CA TRP A 534 6.14 2.62 6.02
C TRP A 534 5.62 2.62 7.46
N LEU A 535 4.37 2.20 7.66
CA LEU A 535 3.74 2.15 8.97
C LEU A 535 4.33 1.04 9.86
N LEU A 536 4.55 -0.15 9.31
CA LEU A 536 4.91 -1.37 10.06
C LEU A 536 6.43 -1.54 10.27
N GLN A 537 7.25 -0.75 9.60
CA GLN A 537 8.71 -0.79 9.74
C GLN A 537 9.15 -0.48 11.18
N LYS A 538 10.07 -1.28 11.72
CA LYS A 538 10.71 -1.02 13.01
C LYS A 538 11.79 0.06 12.91
N GLY A 539 11.89 0.93 13.92
CA GLY A 539 13.01 1.88 14.05
C GLY A 539 12.94 3.11 13.13
N GLY A 540 11.80 3.32 12.48
CA GLY A 540 11.58 4.46 11.58
C GLY A 540 10.28 4.29 10.81
N GLY A 541 10.26 4.78 9.59
CA GLY A 541 9.07 4.80 8.73
C GLY A 541 8.12 5.92 9.13
N SER A 542 6.81 5.65 9.13
CA SER A 542 5.75 6.63 9.41
C SER A 542 4.94 6.28 10.66
N ILE A 543 4.14 7.25 11.13
CA ILE A 543 3.11 7.06 12.17
C ILE A 543 1.71 6.87 11.56
N GLY A 544 1.56 7.25 10.29
CA GLY A 544 0.36 7.08 9.48
C GLY A 544 0.74 7.25 8.00
N SER A 545 0.08 6.50 7.14
CA SER A 545 0.30 6.51 5.69
C SER A 545 -1.03 6.57 4.97
N ILE A 546 -1.13 7.38 3.93
CA ILE A 546 -2.32 7.53 3.10
C ILE A 546 -1.93 7.28 1.65
N GLY A 547 -2.73 6.51 0.92
CA GLY A 547 -2.51 6.25 -0.48
C GLY A 547 -3.66 5.46 -1.12
N ASN A 548 -3.52 5.19 -2.42
CA ASN A 548 -4.56 4.53 -3.20
C ASN A 548 -4.44 2.99 -3.10
N THR A 549 -5.55 2.30 -2.88
CA THR A 549 -5.64 0.83 -2.91
C THR A 549 -5.65 0.27 -4.33
N ALA A 550 -5.83 1.14 -5.33
CA ALA A 550 -5.94 0.81 -6.75
C ALA A 550 -5.34 1.93 -7.65
N LEU A 551 -5.68 1.96 -8.95
CA LEU A 551 -5.22 3.00 -9.88
C LEU A 551 -5.63 4.40 -9.43
N GLY A 552 -4.69 5.16 -8.89
CA GLY A 552 -4.84 6.61 -8.68
C GLY A 552 -4.93 7.36 -10.01
N TYR A 553 -5.70 8.44 -10.03
CA TYR A 553 -5.86 9.30 -11.21
C TYR A 553 -5.52 10.75 -10.90
N GLY A 554 -4.99 11.44 -11.91
CA GLY A 554 -4.76 12.87 -11.90
C GLY A 554 -5.18 13.52 -13.21
N TYR A 555 -5.29 14.85 -13.19
CA TYR A 555 -5.37 15.65 -14.41
C TYR A 555 -3.99 16.15 -14.83
N ILE A 556 -3.87 16.55 -16.09
CA ILE A 556 -2.62 17.00 -16.71
C ILE A 556 -2.56 18.53 -16.79
N ASP A 557 -1.38 19.07 -17.03
CA ASP A 557 -1.13 20.49 -17.25
C ASP A 557 -1.67 21.38 -16.09
N GLU A 558 -2.21 22.57 -16.41
CA GLU A 558 -2.79 23.53 -15.48
C GLU A 558 -4.02 23.01 -14.70
N TYR A 559 -4.54 21.84 -15.05
CA TYR A 559 -5.69 21.21 -14.39
C TYR A 559 -5.29 20.23 -13.30
N SER A 560 -3.99 19.96 -13.12
CA SER A 560 -3.50 18.95 -12.17
C SER A 560 -4.06 19.09 -10.75
N THR A 561 -4.23 20.33 -10.24
CA THR A 561 -4.77 20.57 -8.89
C THR A 561 -6.30 20.70 -8.83
N TYR A 562 -6.99 20.46 -9.95
CA TYR A 562 -8.41 20.78 -10.08
C TYR A 562 -9.33 19.68 -9.58
N GLY A 563 -8.86 18.45 -9.40
CA GLY A 563 -9.67 17.34 -8.91
C GLY A 563 -8.82 16.09 -8.69
N LEU A 564 -9.48 14.98 -8.36
CA LEU A 564 -8.84 13.67 -8.15
C LEU A 564 -7.71 13.75 -7.11
N GLY A 565 -6.60 13.01 -7.30
CA GLY A 565 -5.43 13.03 -6.40
C GLY A 565 -4.92 14.44 -6.14
N GLY A 566 -4.74 15.22 -7.21
CA GLY A 566 -4.21 16.59 -7.14
C GLY A 566 -5.04 17.60 -6.36
N TRP A 567 -6.29 17.27 -6.01
CA TRP A 567 -7.09 18.08 -5.09
C TRP A 567 -7.25 17.45 -3.70
N ILE A 568 -7.57 16.15 -3.63
CA ILE A 568 -7.87 15.50 -2.35
C ILE A 568 -6.62 15.36 -1.47
N GLU A 569 -5.45 15.15 -2.09
CA GLU A 569 -4.20 14.94 -1.37
C GLU A 569 -3.71 16.25 -0.70
N PRO A 570 -3.62 17.41 -1.39
CA PRO A 570 -3.38 18.69 -0.71
C PRO A 570 -4.46 19.07 0.31
N ARG A 571 -5.72 18.66 0.09
CA ARG A 571 -6.84 19.00 1.00
C ARG A 571 -6.61 18.43 2.40
N PHE A 572 -6.01 17.24 2.53
CA PHE A 572 -5.61 16.69 3.82
C PHE A 572 -4.80 17.70 4.67
N PHE A 573 -3.84 18.39 4.05
CA PHE A 573 -2.99 19.36 4.72
C PHE A 573 -3.69 20.69 4.97
N TYR A 574 -4.61 21.09 4.08
CA TYR A 574 -5.51 22.23 4.32
C TYR A 574 -6.33 22.03 5.60
N GLU A 575 -6.85 20.82 5.83
CA GLU A 575 -7.65 20.54 7.03
C GLU A 575 -6.85 20.75 8.33
N TYR A 576 -5.55 20.42 8.30
CA TYR A 576 -4.65 20.75 9.40
C TYR A 576 -4.41 22.26 9.50
N ALA A 577 -3.93 22.86 8.41
CA ALA A 577 -3.35 24.19 8.42
C ALA A 577 -4.40 25.30 8.55
N VAL A 578 -5.51 25.15 7.86
CA VAL A 578 -6.55 26.17 7.69
C VAL A 578 -7.80 25.84 8.49
N ALA A 579 -8.32 24.61 8.40
CA ALA A 579 -9.52 24.23 9.15
C ALA A 579 -9.24 24.00 10.65
N GLY A 580 -7.99 23.71 11.01
CA GLY A 580 -7.53 23.63 12.39
C GLY A 580 -7.78 22.26 13.04
N LEU A 581 -8.05 21.21 12.25
CA LEU A 581 -8.22 19.84 12.75
C LEU A 581 -6.88 19.27 13.25
N ARG A 582 -6.93 18.35 14.21
CA ARG A 582 -5.73 17.91 14.94
C ARG A 582 -5.57 16.40 15.07
N HIS A 583 -6.57 15.61 14.71
CA HIS A 583 -6.45 14.15 14.71
C HIS A 583 -6.38 13.61 13.28
N LEU A 584 -5.53 12.61 13.08
CA LEU A 584 -5.21 12.04 11.77
C LEU A 584 -6.48 11.66 10.96
N GLY A 585 -7.42 10.96 11.59
CA GLY A 585 -8.67 10.54 10.95
C GLY A 585 -9.61 11.71 10.62
N GLU A 586 -9.56 12.80 11.40
CA GLU A 586 -10.38 13.99 11.13
C GLU A 586 -9.98 14.66 9.81
N LEU A 587 -8.66 14.81 9.58
CA LEU A 587 -8.14 15.42 8.35
C LEU A 587 -8.54 14.58 7.13
N HIS A 588 -8.35 13.26 7.20
CA HIS A 588 -8.68 12.34 6.11
C HIS A 588 -10.19 12.30 5.81
N GLY A 589 -11.01 12.08 6.84
CA GLY A 589 -12.47 12.01 6.65
C GLY A 589 -13.10 13.35 6.26
N GLN A 590 -12.55 14.47 6.74
CA GLN A 590 -13.01 15.79 6.32
C GLN A 590 -12.61 16.10 4.86
N ALA A 591 -11.41 15.72 4.42
CA ALA A 591 -11.02 15.88 3.02
C ALA A 591 -11.96 15.11 2.08
N ILE A 592 -12.37 13.88 2.44
CA ILE A 592 -13.40 13.12 1.71
C ILE A 592 -14.76 13.83 1.75
N THR A 593 -15.18 14.30 2.93
CA THR A 593 -16.43 15.05 3.10
C THR A 593 -16.47 16.29 2.20
N ASP A 594 -15.36 17.02 2.12
CA ASP A 594 -15.24 18.22 1.30
C ASP A 594 -15.21 17.89 -0.19
N TYR A 595 -14.63 16.74 -0.57
CA TYR A 595 -14.69 16.22 -1.93
C TYR A 595 -16.15 15.93 -2.34
N VAL A 596 -16.90 15.19 -1.51
CA VAL A 596 -18.30 14.81 -1.78
C VAL A 596 -19.23 16.04 -1.76
N ASN A 597 -18.98 17.00 -0.87
CA ASN A 597 -19.70 18.28 -0.81
C ASN A 597 -19.31 19.25 -1.92
N MET A 598 -18.25 18.96 -2.67
CA MET A 598 -17.69 19.80 -3.74
C MET A 598 -17.25 21.17 -3.22
N GLU A 599 -16.61 21.22 -2.06
CA GLU A 599 -15.99 22.45 -1.57
C GLU A 599 -14.66 22.78 -2.30
N GLY A 600 -14.26 22.01 -3.32
CA GLY A 600 -13.20 22.47 -4.23
C GLY A 600 -12.81 21.71 -5.50
N PRO A 601 -13.13 20.43 -5.80
CA PRO A 601 -12.79 19.94 -7.12
C PRO A 601 -13.64 20.67 -8.17
N TYR A 602 -13.05 20.92 -9.34
CA TYR A 602 -13.79 20.88 -10.58
C TYR A 602 -14.39 19.48 -10.55
N LEU A 603 -15.67 19.34 -10.16
CA LEU A 603 -16.72 18.53 -10.82
C LEU A 603 -17.83 17.91 -10.00
N GLY A 604 -18.90 17.52 -10.73
CA GLY A 604 -20.27 17.24 -10.29
C GLY A 604 -20.42 16.03 -9.37
N ASP A 605 -21.60 15.41 -9.32
CA ASP A 605 -21.87 14.35 -8.33
C ASP A 605 -20.91 13.16 -8.46
N VAL A 606 -20.32 12.69 -7.36
CA VAL A 606 -19.52 11.44 -7.33
C VAL A 606 -20.35 10.21 -7.72
N ASN A 607 -21.69 10.34 -7.77
CA ASN A 607 -22.56 9.34 -8.37
C ASN A 607 -22.83 9.58 -9.87
N GLU A 608 -22.19 10.53 -10.53
CA GLU A 608 -22.31 10.85 -11.95
C GLU A 608 -21.00 10.60 -12.73
N ASP A 609 -19.85 10.71 -12.08
CA ASP A 609 -18.53 10.36 -12.63
C ASP A 609 -17.90 9.13 -11.93
N GLN A 610 -17.31 8.24 -12.73
CA GLN A 610 -16.77 6.97 -12.26
C GLN A 610 -15.40 7.12 -11.59
N ILE A 611 -14.58 8.04 -12.09
CA ILE A 611 -13.21 8.26 -11.62
C ILE A 611 -13.24 9.08 -10.34
N ASP A 612 -14.12 10.09 -10.23
CA ASP A 612 -14.35 10.81 -8.97
C ASP A 612 -14.80 9.87 -7.83
N ARG A 613 -15.71 8.93 -8.14
CA ARG A 613 -16.10 7.88 -7.20
C ARG A 613 -14.91 7.04 -6.76
N LYS A 614 -14.09 6.62 -7.72
CA LYS A 614 -12.90 5.80 -7.46
C LYS A 614 -11.90 6.51 -6.56
N THR A 615 -11.65 7.80 -6.78
CA THR A 615 -10.74 8.62 -5.97
C THR A 615 -11.06 8.54 -4.47
N ILE A 616 -12.33 8.70 -4.08
CA ILE A 616 -12.69 8.64 -2.65
C ILE A 616 -12.77 7.21 -2.12
N GLU A 617 -13.14 6.24 -2.96
CA GLU A 617 -13.27 4.84 -2.55
C GLU A 617 -11.92 4.19 -2.26
N GLU A 618 -10.89 4.51 -3.04
CA GLU A 618 -9.57 3.85 -2.95
C GLU A 618 -8.57 4.55 -2.02
N TRP A 619 -8.84 5.79 -1.60
CA TRP A 619 -7.91 6.60 -0.80
C TRP A 619 -7.96 6.22 0.68
N ALA A 620 -7.14 5.25 1.07
CA ALA A 620 -7.17 4.61 2.39
C ALA A 620 -6.23 5.27 3.39
N LEU A 621 -6.70 5.42 4.64
CA LEU A 621 -5.87 5.80 5.79
C LEU A 621 -5.34 4.56 6.52
N LEU A 622 -4.04 4.33 6.41
CA LEU A 622 -3.31 3.32 7.18
C LEU A 622 -2.69 3.96 8.43
N GLY A 623 -3.32 3.77 9.59
CA GLY A 623 -2.90 4.35 10.85
C GLY A 623 -4.03 4.45 11.88
N ASP A 624 -3.70 4.98 13.05
CA ASP A 624 -4.69 5.25 14.10
C ASP A 624 -5.46 6.54 13.82
N PRO A 625 -6.78 6.49 13.54
CA PRO A 625 -7.55 7.69 13.21
C PRO A 625 -7.69 8.66 14.39
N SER A 626 -7.51 8.19 15.63
CA SER A 626 -7.54 9.02 16.84
C SER A 626 -6.19 9.65 17.17
N LEU A 627 -5.14 9.37 16.39
CA LEU A 627 -3.79 9.88 16.62
C LEU A 627 -3.79 11.41 16.62
N LYS A 628 -3.33 12.01 17.71
CA LYS A 628 -3.13 13.47 17.76
C LYS A 628 -1.81 13.86 17.09
N LEU A 629 -1.91 14.67 16.03
CA LEU A 629 -0.77 15.14 15.25
C LEU A 629 0.12 16.06 16.08
N GLY A 630 1.42 15.75 16.14
CA GLY A 630 2.40 16.41 17.01
C GLY A 630 2.34 16.02 18.48
N GLY A 631 1.54 15.01 18.85
CA GLY A 631 1.44 14.43 20.18
C GLY A 631 0.75 15.32 21.23
N TYR A 632 0.79 14.87 22.50
CA TYR A 632 0.16 15.57 23.64
C TYR A 632 1.12 16.48 24.41
N GLY A 633 2.38 16.57 23.98
CA GLY A 633 3.41 17.41 24.58
C GLY A 633 4.13 16.70 25.72
N GLY A 634 5.22 16.02 25.36
CA GLY A 634 6.23 15.55 26.29
C GLY A 634 7.61 15.76 25.66
N SER A 635 8.57 16.24 26.45
CA SER A 635 9.96 16.36 26.02
C SER A 635 10.67 15.03 26.27
N LEU A 636 11.28 14.45 25.23
CA LEU A 636 12.40 13.54 25.39
C LEU A 636 13.61 14.08 24.62
N ASP A 637 14.73 14.14 25.31
CA ASP A 637 16.06 14.26 24.73
C ASP A 637 16.38 12.92 24.04
N VAL A 638 16.66 12.98 22.74
CA VAL A 638 17.17 11.84 21.96
C VAL A 638 18.69 11.94 21.99
N ASP A 639 19.35 10.93 22.56
CA ASP A 639 20.81 10.77 22.49
C ASP A 639 21.18 10.35 21.05
N ASP A 640 21.90 11.24 20.36
CA ASP A 640 22.48 11.06 19.03
C ASP A 640 23.90 10.50 19.19
N ASP A 641 24.07 9.21 18.95
CA ASP A 641 25.39 8.57 18.84
C ASP A 641 25.76 8.47 17.35
N GLY A 642 26.54 9.45 16.87
CA GLY A 642 27.12 9.47 15.53
C GLY A 642 28.59 9.91 15.52
N ASP A 643 29.50 8.95 15.72
CA ASP A 643 30.92 8.99 15.33
C ASP A 643 31.06 8.03 14.11
N GLY A 644 31.77 8.29 13.04
CA GLY A 644 32.69 9.36 12.69
C GLY A 644 32.95 9.36 11.19
N SER A 645 33.65 10.39 10.72
CA SER A 645 34.09 10.53 9.34
C SER A 645 35.29 9.64 9.06
N ASP A 646 35.19 8.74 8.07
CA ASP A 646 36.35 8.05 7.50
C ASP A 646 36.92 8.80 6.28
N PRO A 647 38.25 8.77 6.07
CA PRO A 647 38.96 9.54 5.05
C PRO A 647 38.85 8.92 3.65
N PRO A 648 39.16 9.67 2.58
CA PRO A 648 39.10 9.14 1.21
C PRO A 648 40.26 8.18 0.95
N PHE A 649 39.92 6.97 0.47
CA PHE A 649 40.86 5.99 -0.05
C PHE A 649 40.79 5.86 -1.58
N SER A 650 41.83 5.24 -2.13
CA SER A 650 42.20 5.25 -3.55
C SER A 650 41.31 4.36 -4.41
N THR A 651 40.73 4.95 -5.46
CA THR A 651 39.76 4.33 -6.38
C THR A 651 40.39 3.40 -7.43
N THR A 652 41.21 2.42 -7.03
CA THR A 652 41.74 1.47 -8.02
C THR A 652 40.69 0.38 -8.27
N PRO A 653 40.23 0.18 -9.52
CA PRO A 653 39.32 -0.92 -9.84
C PRO A 653 39.94 -2.27 -9.43
N ILE A 654 39.14 -3.10 -8.78
CA ILE A 654 39.52 -4.49 -8.48
C ILE A 654 38.96 -5.37 -9.58
N ASP A 655 39.83 -5.94 -10.41
CA ASP A 655 39.44 -6.83 -11.50
C ASP A 655 39.09 -8.24 -10.97
N THR A 656 38.49 -9.06 -11.84
CA THR A 656 38.20 -10.47 -11.55
C THR A 656 39.50 -11.20 -11.15
N PRO A 657 39.53 -11.96 -10.04
CA PRO A 657 40.72 -12.71 -9.64
C PRO A 657 40.95 -13.93 -10.54
N ASP A 658 42.21 -14.38 -10.61
CA ASP A 658 42.59 -15.63 -11.26
C ASP A 658 42.74 -16.74 -10.20
N TRP A 659 41.76 -17.64 -10.10
CA TRP A 659 41.84 -18.77 -9.17
C TRP A 659 42.66 -19.93 -9.75
N ASP A 660 43.53 -20.50 -8.94
CA ASP A 660 44.31 -21.70 -9.24
C ASP A 660 43.64 -22.97 -8.67
N VAL A 661 43.85 -24.10 -9.36
CA VAL A 661 43.40 -25.40 -8.83
C VAL A 661 44.12 -25.70 -7.51
N GLY A 662 43.33 -25.91 -6.45
CA GLY A 662 43.80 -26.11 -5.08
C GLY A 662 43.59 -24.91 -4.16
N ASP A 663 43.20 -23.75 -4.68
CA ASP A 663 42.80 -22.60 -3.85
C ASP A 663 41.61 -22.98 -2.98
N LYS A 664 41.65 -22.57 -1.71
CA LYS A 664 40.76 -23.11 -0.69
C LYS A 664 40.43 -22.07 0.37
N TRP A 665 39.15 -21.85 0.59
CA TRP A 665 38.64 -20.98 1.64
C TRP A 665 37.84 -21.77 2.65
N ARG A 666 38.03 -21.48 3.94
CA ARG A 666 37.28 -22.07 5.04
C ARG A 666 36.64 -20.99 5.89
N TYR A 667 35.33 -21.11 6.09
CA TYR A 667 34.49 -20.10 6.69
C TYR A 667 33.74 -20.64 7.92
N ARG A 668 33.54 -19.81 8.94
CA ARG A 668 32.71 -20.13 10.12
C ARG A 668 31.31 -19.57 9.93
N LEU A 669 30.32 -20.45 9.85
CA LEU A 669 28.91 -20.09 9.82
C LEU A 669 28.38 -19.98 11.26
N THR A 670 27.68 -18.89 11.61
CA THR A 670 26.90 -18.81 12.86
C THR A 670 25.65 -19.67 12.81
N ASP A 671 25.10 -20.06 13.96
CA ASP A 671 23.81 -20.74 14.03
C ASP A 671 22.76 -19.97 13.22
N VAL A 672 21.99 -20.68 12.40
CA VAL A 672 20.89 -20.11 11.62
C VAL A 672 19.58 -20.63 12.19
N ASP A 673 18.82 -19.73 12.80
CA ASP A 673 17.49 -20.00 13.33
C ASP A 673 16.43 -19.21 12.55
N PHE A 674 15.36 -19.91 12.20
CA PHE A 674 14.13 -19.35 11.66
C PHE A 674 12.95 -19.90 12.46
N VAL A 675 12.14 -19.03 13.07
CA VAL A 675 11.01 -19.45 13.92
C VAL A 675 9.73 -18.71 13.56
N PHE A 676 8.87 -19.37 12.80
CA PHE A 676 7.54 -18.91 12.47
C PHE A 676 6.51 -19.82 13.15
N SER A 677 5.60 -19.28 13.95
CA SER A 677 4.55 -20.11 14.60
C SER A 677 3.28 -19.34 14.93
N GLU A 678 3.09 -18.20 14.27
CA GLU A 678 2.03 -17.26 14.63
C GLU A 678 0.69 -17.55 13.99
N ILE A 679 0.66 -18.35 12.93
CA ILE A 679 -0.56 -18.68 12.22
C ILE A 679 -0.93 -20.10 12.62
N GLU A 680 -2.19 -20.27 13.04
CA GLU A 680 -2.74 -21.59 13.35
C GLU A 680 -2.53 -22.53 12.16
N ASP A 681 -2.12 -23.76 12.45
CA ASP A 681 -1.80 -24.78 11.43
C ASP A 681 -0.68 -24.42 10.42
N ARG A 682 0.02 -23.28 10.60
CA ARG A 682 1.16 -22.85 9.79
C ARG A 682 2.32 -22.35 10.66
N SER A 683 3.22 -23.27 11.03
CA SER A 683 4.44 -22.98 11.76
C SER A 683 5.67 -23.61 11.10
N VAL A 684 6.78 -22.88 11.01
CA VAL A 684 8.08 -23.40 10.56
C VAL A 684 9.13 -23.02 11.59
N TYR A 685 9.73 -24.02 12.23
CA TYR A 685 10.93 -23.86 13.04
C TYR A 685 12.07 -24.59 12.34
N PHE A 686 13.08 -23.85 11.93
CA PHE A 686 14.30 -24.38 11.32
C PHE A 686 15.50 -23.91 12.13
N HIS A 687 16.34 -24.87 12.49
CA HIS A 687 17.62 -24.64 13.14
C HIS A 687 18.71 -25.37 12.36
N LEU A 688 19.80 -24.66 12.08
CA LEU A 688 21.04 -25.21 11.57
C LEU A 688 22.18 -24.76 12.48
N SER A 689 22.89 -25.71 13.08
CA SER A 689 24.02 -25.40 13.94
C SER A 689 25.20 -24.85 13.13
N SER A 690 25.99 -24.02 13.79
CA SER A 690 27.27 -23.51 13.31
C SER A 690 28.22 -24.62 12.88
N GLY A 691 29.02 -24.33 11.86
CA GLY A 691 30.00 -25.25 11.29
C GLY A 691 30.98 -24.54 10.37
N ASP A 692 32.03 -25.27 9.99
CA ASP A 692 33.02 -24.79 9.03
C ASP A 692 32.56 -25.17 7.60
N LEU A 693 32.30 -24.17 6.76
CA LEU A 693 32.06 -24.32 5.33
C LEU A 693 33.39 -24.21 4.59
N THR A 694 33.70 -25.17 3.73
CA THR A 694 34.90 -25.16 2.88
C THR A 694 34.50 -25.01 1.43
N LEU A 695 35.24 -24.18 0.69
CA LEU A 695 35.17 -23.98 -0.75
C LEU A 695 36.56 -24.25 -1.33
N GLU A 696 36.71 -25.19 -2.26
CA GLU A 696 38.01 -25.55 -2.85
C GLU A 696 37.92 -25.63 -4.37
N VAL A 697 38.82 -24.96 -5.09
CA VAL A 697 38.86 -24.97 -6.57
C VAL A 697 39.44 -26.30 -7.04
N THR A 698 38.63 -27.08 -7.75
CA THR A 698 38.99 -28.43 -8.22
C THR A 698 39.25 -28.50 -9.73
N ASP A 699 38.67 -27.58 -10.50
CA ASP A 699 38.96 -27.41 -11.92
C ASP A 699 38.94 -25.92 -12.29
N ALA A 700 39.79 -25.56 -13.23
CA ALA A 700 39.92 -24.21 -13.78
C ALA A 700 40.00 -24.26 -15.32
N SER A 701 39.35 -25.25 -15.93
CA SER A 701 39.44 -25.53 -17.37
C SER A 701 38.23 -25.00 -18.14
N SER A 702 38.38 -24.86 -19.45
CA SER A 702 37.26 -24.58 -20.36
C SER A 702 36.47 -23.29 -20.10
N GLY A 703 37.08 -22.29 -19.46
CA GLY A 703 36.41 -21.02 -19.15
C GLY A 703 35.61 -21.04 -17.85
N LEU A 704 35.73 -22.10 -17.02
CA LEU A 704 34.99 -22.27 -15.78
C LEU A 704 35.92 -22.51 -14.58
N TYR A 705 35.56 -21.97 -13.42
CA TYR A 705 36.06 -22.45 -12.13
C TYR A 705 35.03 -23.39 -11.52
N VAL A 706 35.45 -24.61 -11.19
CA VAL A 706 34.60 -25.59 -10.52
C VAL A 706 35.10 -25.75 -9.10
N THR A 707 34.26 -25.38 -8.14
CA THR A 707 34.59 -25.43 -6.71
C THR A 707 33.83 -26.55 -6.02
N GLU A 708 34.50 -27.32 -5.17
CA GLU A 708 33.87 -28.25 -4.26
C GLU A 708 33.48 -27.52 -2.97
N VAL A 709 32.20 -27.60 -2.60
CA VAL A 709 31.68 -27.06 -1.34
C VAL A 709 31.45 -28.19 -0.36
N SER A 710 31.94 -28.06 0.87
CA SER A 710 31.63 -29.02 1.93
C SER A 710 31.42 -28.37 3.30
N ALA A 711 30.41 -28.85 4.02
CA ALA A 711 30.19 -28.57 5.43
C ALA A 711 29.74 -29.87 6.10
N ASN A 712 30.41 -30.27 7.18
CA ASN A 712 30.20 -31.57 7.84
C ASN A 712 29.82 -31.40 9.31
N ASN A 713 29.17 -32.43 9.86
CA ASN A 713 28.74 -32.49 11.27
C ASN A 713 27.81 -31.33 11.67
N LEU A 714 26.95 -30.89 10.76
CA LEU A 714 25.91 -29.91 11.05
C LEU A 714 24.79 -30.61 11.83
N GLU A 715 24.40 -30.07 12.98
CA GLU A 715 23.14 -30.42 13.62
C GLU A 715 22.03 -29.62 12.95
N SER A 716 20.97 -30.28 12.48
CA SER A 716 19.81 -29.57 11.95
C SER A 716 18.51 -30.14 12.49
N TYR A 717 17.58 -29.22 12.69
CA TYR A 717 16.24 -29.54 13.15
C TYR A 717 15.24 -28.73 12.34
N LEU A 718 14.24 -29.42 11.79
CA LEU A 718 13.16 -28.82 11.03
C LEU A 718 11.84 -29.29 11.62
N ASN A 719 10.99 -28.36 12.02
CA ASN A 719 9.62 -28.61 12.43
C ASN A 719 8.70 -27.74 11.59
N VAL A 720 7.98 -28.36 10.67
CA VAL A 720 7.01 -27.70 9.79
C VAL A 720 5.62 -28.21 10.14
N THR A 721 4.69 -27.30 10.30
CA THR A 721 3.25 -27.52 10.27
C THR A 721 2.75 -26.54 9.20
N PHE A 722 2.08 -27.03 8.18
CA PHE A 722 1.62 -26.19 7.08
C PHE A 722 0.34 -26.76 6.48
N ASP A 723 -0.76 -26.03 6.64
CA ASP A 723 -1.99 -26.25 5.88
C ASP A 723 -2.09 -25.23 4.74
N PRO A 724 -2.08 -25.64 3.46
CA PRO A 724 -2.22 -24.71 2.34
C PRO A 724 -3.62 -24.08 2.24
N HIS A 725 -4.62 -24.56 3.00
CA HIS A 725 -6.04 -24.14 2.93
C HIS A 725 -6.65 -24.22 1.52
N ILE A 726 -6.13 -25.14 0.70
CA ILE A 726 -6.69 -25.46 -0.61
C ILE A 726 -7.59 -26.69 -0.43
N SER A 727 -8.82 -26.64 -0.97
CA SER A 727 -9.70 -27.82 -0.98
C SER A 727 -8.99 -29.02 -1.59
N ASP A 728 -9.13 -30.17 -0.93
CA ASP A 728 -8.52 -31.46 -1.30
C ASP A 728 -7.00 -31.61 -1.06
N VAL A 729 -6.31 -30.63 -0.48
CA VAL A 729 -4.90 -30.76 -0.07
C VAL A 729 -4.81 -31.01 1.44
N ARG A 730 -4.05 -32.03 1.87
CA ARG A 730 -3.91 -32.36 3.30
C ARG A 730 -2.85 -31.49 3.98
N PRO A 731 -3.04 -31.10 5.26
CA PRO A 731 -2.02 -30.45 6.06
C PRO A 731 -0.74 -31.29 6.18
N ILE A 732 0.40 -30.60 6.21
CA ILE A 732 1.74 -31.18 6.33
C ILE A 732 2.22 -30.97 7.77
N HIS A 733 2.50 -32.04 8.49
CA HIS A 733 3.19 -32.00 9.79
C HIS A 733 4.48 -32.80 9.72
N LEU A 734 5.63 -32.15 9.93
CA LEU A 734 6.95 -32.72 9.77
C LEU A 734 7.84 -32.29 10.94
N LYS A 735 8.27 -33.24 11.78
CA LYS A 735 9.29 -33.03 12.82
C LYS A 735 10.52 -33.88 12.51
N LEU A 736 11.54 -33.24 11.97
CA LEU A 736 12.73 -33.89 11.45
C LEU A 736 13.94 -33.43 12.26
N LYS A 737 14.51 -34.35 13.06
CA LYS A 737 15.86 -34.21 13.57
C LYS A 737 16.82 -34.92 12.61
N ILE A 738 17.78 -34.16 12.10
CA ILE A 738 18.78 -34.65 11.15
C ILE A 738 20.11 -34.77 11.90
N LEU A 739 20.60 -36.00 12.00
CA LEU A 739 21.90 -36.32 12.57
C LEU A 739 22.95 -36.39 11.47
N ASP A 740 24.19 -36.05 11.83
CA ASP A 740 25.35 -36.09 10.93
C ASP A 740 25.07 -35.37 9.60
N ALA A 741 24.38 -34.21 9.67
CA ALA A 741 24.02 -33.49 8.47
C ALA A 741 25.28 -32.94 7.80
N SER A 742 25.29 -33.00 6.48
CA SER A 742 26.40 -32.52 5.66
C SER A 742 25.86 -31.94 4.37
N ILE A 743 26.50 -30.87 3.93
CA ILE A 743 26.30 -30.29 2.61
C ILE A 743 27.59 -30.60 1.86
N ASN A 744 27.50 -31.29 0.74
CA ASN A 744 28.63 -31.50 -0.17
C ASN A 744 28.17 -31.15 -1.57
N GLY A 745 29.02 -30.60 -2.42
CA GLY A 745 28.54 -30.23 -3.74
C GLY A 745 29.57 -29.51 -4.56
N GLU A 746 29.08 -28.93 -5.65
CA GLU A 746 29.88 -28.24 -6.63
C GLU A 746 29.20 -26.93 -7.02
N VAL A 747 29.98 -25.85 -7.09
CA VAL A 747 29.56 -24.58 -7.72
C VAL A 747 30.45 -24.33 -8.91
N ALA A 748 29.85 -24.14 -10.08
CA ALA A 748 30.53 -23.73 -11.29
C ALA A 748 30.37 -22.23 -11.48
N PHE A 749 31.51 -21.54 -11.55
CA PHE A 749 31.61 -20.11 -11.81
C PHE A 749 32.18 -19.89 -13.22
N ASP A 750 31.72 -18.85 -13.90
CA ASP A 750 32.36 -18.36 -15.12
C ASP A 750 33.68 -17.66 -14.77
N GLN A 751 34.76 -17.95 -15.52
CA GLN A 751 36.08 -17.36 -15.25
C GLN A 751 36.16 -15.86 -15.56
N THR A 752 35.24 -15.32 -16.35
CA THR A 752 35.30 -13.92 -16.78
C THR A 752 34.78 -12.96 -15.72
N ASP A 753 33.74 -13.36 -14.98
CA ASP A 753 33.01 -12.50 -14.05
C ASP A 753 32.73 -13.15 -12.67
N LEU A 754 33.15 -14.41 -12.45
CA LEU A 754 32.77 -15.22 -11.28
C LEU A 754 31.25 -15.34 -11.06
N GLY A 755 30.46 -15.22 -12.11
CA GLY A 755 29.03 -15.46 -12.08
C GLY A 755 28.72 -16.95 -11.91
N ILE A 756 27.71 -17.29 -11.10
CA ILE A 756 27.31 -18.68 -10.87
C ILE A 756 26.53 -19.19 -12.08
N LEU A 757 27.05 -20.25 -12.73
CA LEU A 757 26.38 -20.93 -13.84
C LEU A 757 25.60 -22.17 -13.41
N ARG A 758 26.11 -22.86 -12.39
CA ARG A 758 25.48 -24.06 -11.85
C ARG A 758 25.83 -24.27 -10.40
N LEU A 759 24.84 -24.73 -9.64
CA LEU A 759 24.99 -25.16 -8.25
C LEU A 759 24.44 -26.58 -8.11
N ASN A 760 25.30 -27.54 -7.74
CA ASN A 760 24.93 -28.92 -7.47
C ASN A 760 25.20 -29.25 -6.01
N LEU A 761 24.18 -29.16 -5.16
CA LEU A 761 24.31 -29.47 -3.73
C LEU A 761 23.71 -30.83 -3.40
N LEU A 762 24.47 -31.62 -2.67
CA LEU A 762 24.06 -32.85 -2.03
C LEU A 762 23.98 -32.60 -0.53
N PHE A 763 22.78 -32.40 -0.04
CA PHE A 763 22.50 -32.47 1.37
C PHE A 763 22.31 -33.93 1.78
N SER A 764 23.07 -34.38 2.77
CA SER A 764 22.95 -35.75 3.28
C SER A 764 22.97 -35.77 4.78
N GLY A 765 22.21 -36.68 5.36
CA GLY A 765 22.13 -36.84 6.80
C GLY A 765 21.34 -38.08 7.15
N ALA A 766 21.13 -38.28 8.44
CA ALA A 766 20.39 -39.41 8.98
C ALA A 766 19.22 -38.90 9.81
N LEU A 767 17.99 -39.14 9.34
CA LEU A 767 16.78 -38.83 10.09
C LEU A 767 16.66 -39.78 11.27
N ASP A 768 16.37 -39.23 12.45
CA ASP A 768 15.97 -40.05 13.58
C ASP A 768 14.64 -40.76 13.24
N THR A 769 14.67 -42.10 13.21
CA THR A 769 13.52 -42.90 12.73
C THR A 769 12.31 -42.75 13.65
N LYS A 770 12.55 -42.54 14.93
CA LYS A 770 11.49 -42.33 15.91
C LYS A 770 10.78 -41.00 15.65
N SER A 771 11.52 -39.91 15.47
CA SER A 771 10.96 -38.58 15.14
C SER A 771 10.17 -38.58 13.83
N LEU A 772 10.67 -39.28 12.81
CA LEU A 772 9.98 -39.41 11.52
C LEU A 772 8.66 -40.18 11.66
N LEU A 773 8.65 -41.32 12.35
CA LEU A 773 7.45 -42.14 12.53
C LEU A 773 6.38 -41.45 13.37
N GLU A 774 6.81 -40.68 14.38
CA GLU A 774 5.94 -39.81 15.17
C GLU A 774 5.30 -38.70 14.30
N SER A 775 5.99 -38.21 13.27
CA SER A 775 5.46 -37.18 12.36
C SER A 775 4.35 -37.69 11.42
N PHE A 776 4.29 -38.99 11.16
CA PHE A 776 3.30 -39.61 10.27
C PHE A 776 2.29 -40.50 11.02
N ASP A 777 2.25 -40.45 12.35
CA ASP A 777 1.40 -41.31 13.21
C ASP A 777 1.57 -42.82 12.95
N ILE A 778 2.78 -43.26 12.59
CA ILE A 778 3.07 -44.66 12.26
C ILE A 778 3.68 -45.38 13.47
N THR A 779 2.90 -46.24 14.14
CA THR A 779 3.43 -47.12 15.19
C THR A 779 4.06 -48.40 14.65
N LEU A 780 5.36 -48.60 14.90
CA LEU A 780 6.06 -49.85 14.61
C LEU A 780 6.38 -50.67 15.89
N PRO A 781 6.39 -52.01 15.81
CA PRO A 781 6.86 -52.87 16.89
C PRO A 781 8.28 -52.52 17.35
N SER A 782 8.52 -52.54 18.67
CA SER A 782 9.77 -52.11 19.30
C SER A 782 11.03 -52.89 18.87
N PHE A 783 10.88 -54.09 18.30
CA PHE A 783 12.01 -54.82 17.71
C PHE A 783 12.44 -54.25 16.34
N ILE A 784 11.52 -53.65 15.57
CA ILE A 784 11.80 -52.99 14.28
C ILE A 784 12.53 -51.66 14.51
N LEU A 785 12.09 -50.87 15.49
CA LEU A 785 12.75 -49.63 15.91
C LEU A 785 14.20 -49.86 16.41
N LYS A 786 14.50 -51.06 16.94
CA LYS A 786 15.87 -51.44 17.32
C LYS A 786 16.76 -51.78 16.13
N LEU A 787 16.17 -52.23 15.01
CA LEU A 787 16.87 -52.60 13.79
C LEU A 787 17.10 -51.39 12.86
N VAL A 788 16.25 -50.38 12.95
CA VAL A 788 16.30 -49.14 12.15
C VAL A 788 16.18 -47.95 13.09
N ARG A 789 17.32 -47.48 13.61
CA ARG A 789 17.38 -46.30 14.49
C ARG A 789 17.42 -44.99 13.72
N VAL A 790 18.10 -44.99 12.57
CA VAL A 790 18.27 -43.81 11.72
C VAL A 790 17.98 -44.16 10.27
N ILE A 791 17.44 -43.20 9.53
CA ILE A 791 17.12 -43.30 8.12
C ILE A 791 18.07 -42.37 7.35
N PRO A 792 19.11 -42.91 6.70
CA PRO A 792 19.96 -42.09 5.85
C PRO A 792 19.15 -41.62 4.65
N PHE A 793 19.27 -40.34 4.35
CA PHE A 793 18.67 -39.73 3.18
C PHE A 793 19.72 -38.88 2.45
N LYS A 794 19.41 -38.63 1.18
CA LYS A 794 20.15 -37.73 0.32
C LYS A 794 19.14 -36.86 -0.41
N VAL A 795 19.33 -35.55 -0.33
CA VAL A 795 18.65 -34.56 -1.15
C VAL A 795 19.70 -34.01 -2.10
N SER A 796 19.55 -34.28 -3.39
CA SER A 796 20.29 -33.57 -4.42
C SER A 796 19.46 -32.37 -4.87
N LEU A 797 20.04 -31.18 -4.86
CA LEU A 797 19.50 -29.97 -5.45
C LEU A 797 20.45 -29.54 -6.57
N GLN A 798 19.91 -29.33 -7.76
CA GLN A 798 20.61 -28.85 -8.93
C GLN A 798 19.92 -27.57 -9.37
N LEU A 799 20.65 -26.46 -9.35
CA LEU A 799 20.25 -25.21 -9.95
C LEU A 799 21.15 -24.97 -11.14
N SER A 800 20.56 -24.75 -12.31
CA SER A 800 21.27 -24.28 -13.49
C SER A 800 20.66 -22.99 -13.97
N PHE A 801 21.51 -22.05 -14.36
CA PHE A 801 21.13 -20.76 -14.86
C PHE A 801 21.43 -20.71 -16.36
N ASP A 802 20.52 -20.17 -17.16
CA ASP A 802 20.71 -19.97 -18.60
C ASP A 802 21.79 -18.91 -18.90
N LYS A 803 22.04 -18.01 -17.93
CA LYS A 803 23.12 -17.02 -17.92
C LYS A 803 23.86 -17.07 -16.57
N ALA A 804 25.14 -16.70 -16.56
CA ALA A 804 25.90 -16.60 -15.32
C ALA A 804 25.26 -15.57 -14.38
N TYR A 805 25.08 -15.95 -13.12
CA TYR A 805 24.46 -15.10 -12.11
C TYR A 805 25.54 -14.31 -11.37
N GLU A 806 25.74 -13.05 -11.75
CA GLU A 806 26.80 -12.18 -11.25
C GLU A 806 26.57 -11.73 -9.79
N ILE A 807 27.27 -12.38 -8.84
CA ILE A 807 27.29 -11.94 -7.43
C ILE A 807 28.30 -10.83 -7.20
N PHE A 808 29.41 -10.84 -7.95
CA PHE A 808 30.48 -9.84 -7.88
C PHE A 808 30.56 -9.16 -9.24
N GLY A 809 29.91 -8.01 -9.41
CA GLY A 809 29.93 -7.30 -10.68
C GLY A 809 31.31 -6.70 -10.94
N PHE A 810 32.29 -7.46 -11.43
CA PHE A 810 33.65 -7.00 -11.68
C PHE A 810 33.75 -6.05 -12.90
N PRO A 811 34.74 -5.13 -12.96
CA PRO A 811 35.61 -4.75 -11.84
C PRO A 811 34.81 -4.08 -10.73
N LEU A 812 35.20 -4.35 -9.47
CA LEU A 812 34.57 -3.74 -8.30
C LEU A 812 35.16 -2.35 -8.09
N THR A 813 34.28 -1.36 -8.09
CA THR A 813 34.61 0.04 -7.80
C THR A 813 33.51 0.61 -6.92
N VAL A 814 33.86 1.37 -5.89
CA VAL A 814 32.89 2.09 -5.04
C VAL A 814 31.94 2.91 -5.92
N GLY A 815 30.64 2.80 -5.66
CA GLY A 815 29.56 3.40 -6.44
C GLY A 815 29.05 2.54 -7.61
N LYS A 816 29.69 1.41 -7.94
CA LYS A 816 29.17 0.49 -8.96
C LYS A 816 27.92 -0.22 -8.44
N THR A 817 26.89 -0.26 -9.28
CA THR A 817 25.64 -0.98 -9.01
C THR A 817 25.33 -1.95 -10.13
N TRP A 818 24.76 -3.11 -9.81
CA TRP A 818 24.27 -4.08 -10.79
C TRP A 818 23.07 -4.83 -10.24
N SER A 819 22.46 -5.67 -11.08
CA SER A 819 21.27 -6.43 -10.74
C SER A 819 21.33 -7.84 -11.27
N ILE A 820 20.39 -8.63 -10.81
CA ILE A 820 20.13 -9.97 -11.31
C ILE A 820 19.51 -9.85 -12.71
N PRO A 821 20.14 -10.42 -13.75
CA PRO A 821 19.63 -10.40 -15.11
C PRO A 821 18.38 -11.28 -15.25
N GLU A 822 17.57 -11.00 -16.27
CA GLU A 822 16.48 -11.91 -16.68
C GLU A 822 17.06 -13.27 -17.09
N GLY A 823 16.47 -14.33 -16.54
CA GLY A 823 16.91 -15.70 -16.78
C GLY A 823 15.96 -16.74 -16.21
N GLU A 824 16.33 -17.99 -16.37
CA GLU A 824 15.58 -19.16 -15.90
C GLU A 824 16.41 -19.92 -14.86
N ILE A 825 15.82 -20.16 -13.70
CA ILE A 825 16.36 -21.10 -12.72
C ILE A 825 15.64 -22.42 -12.92
N HIS A 826 16.36 -23.43 -13.43
CA HIS A 826 15.86 -24.79 -13.43
C HIS A 826 16.15 -25.42 -12.08
N ILE A 827 15.10 -25.85 -11.37
CA ILE A 827 15.23 -26.57 -10.10
C ILE A 827 15.02 -28.06 -10.37
N ASP A 828 16.09 -28.84 -10.25
CA ASP A 828 16.06 -30.29 -10.32
C ASP A 828 16.65 -30.91 -9.06
N GLY A 829 16.24 -32.14 -8.78
CA GLY A 829 16.71 -32.82 -7.61
C GLY A 829 15.95 -34.09 -7.29
N SER A 830 16.47 -34.79 -6.31
CA SER A 830 15.85 -36.03 -5.86
C SER A 830 16.03 -36.21 -4.37
N ILE A 831 14.97 -36.65 -3.71
CA ILE A 831 15.00 -37.11 -2.32
C ILE A 831 15.04 -38.64 -2.37
N GLN A 832 16.15 -39.19 -1.89
CA GLN A 832 16.38 -40.63 -1.88
C GLN A 832 16.56 -41.12 -0.44
N ALA A 833 15.78 -42.14 -0.07
CA ALA A 833 16.00 -42.91 1.14
C ALA A 833 15.68 -44.40 0.91
N ARG A 834 16.42 -45.31 1.56
CA ARG A 834 16.19 -46.76 1.44
C ARG A 834 14.75 -47.16 1.81
N TYR A 835 14.11 -46.40 2.69
CA TYR A 835 12.77 -46.67 3.19
C TYR A 835 11.66 -46.20 2.26
N LEU A 836 11.88 -45.22 1.38
CA LEU A 836 10.95 -44.87 0.30
C LEU A 836 10.73 -46.08 -0.65
N ARG A 837 11.77 -46.91 -0.86
CA ARG A 837 11.67 -48.19 -1.57
C ARG A 837 10.84 -49.22 -0.81
N LEU A 838 11.02 -49.31 0.51
CA LEU A 838 10.26 -50.23 1.35
C LEU A 838 8.79 -49.81 1.49
N LEU A 839 8.51 -48.51 1.61
CA LEU A 839 7.18 -47.90 1.59
C LEU A 839 6.46 -48.21 0.28
N LYS A 840 7.13 -48.03 -0.87
CA LYS A 840 6.56 -48.42 -2.17
C LYS A 840 6.25 -49.91 -2.25
N ILE A 841 7.15 -50.77 -1.79
CA ILE A 841 6.94 -52.22 -1.77
C ILE A 841 5.75 -52.58 -0.86
N ALA A 842 5.68 -51.98 0.33
CA ALA A 842 4.60 -52.21 1.29
C ALA A 842 3.24 -51.73 0.75
N ASP A 843 3.17 -50.53 0.19
CA ASP A 843 1.95 -49.99 -0.45
C ASP A 843 1.53 -50.86 -1.65
N THR A 844 2.48 -51.28 -2.50
CA THR A 844 2.20 -52.16 -3.63
C THR A 844 1.66 -53.51 -3.18
N LEU A 845 2.22 -54.09 -2.12
CA LEU A 845 1.76 -55.37 -1.56
C LEU A 845 0.37 -55.27 -0.94
N LEU A 846 0.05 -54.18 -0.25
CA LEU A 846 -1.27 -53.93 0.31
C LEU A 846 -2.30 -53.60 -0.78
N GLY A 847 -1.88 -52.95 -1.87
CA GLY A 847 -2.71 -52.64 -3.03
C GLY A 847 -3.25 -53.90 -3.71
N LEU A 848 -2.53 -55.03 -3.64
CA LEU A 848 -3.01 -56.34 -4.09
C LEU A 848 -4.27 -56.82 -3.34
N PHE A 849 -4.56 -56.23 -2.18
CA PHE A 849 -5.72 -56.49 -1.35
C PHE A 849 -6.69 -55.30 -1.27
N GLY A 850 -6.54 -54.30 -2.15
CA GLY A 850 -7.39 -53.11 -2.20
C GLY A 850 -7.13 -52.09 -1.09
N MET A 851 -5.97 -52.13 -0.44
CA MET A 851 -5.58 -51.19 0.62
C MET A 851 -4.34 -50.40 0.18
N HIS A 852 -4.32 -49.08 0.37
CA HIS A 852 -3.15 -48.24 0.13
C HIS A 852 -2.68 -47.61 1.45
N LEU A 853 -1.38 -47.64 1.70
CA LEU A 853 -0.72 -46.95 2.81
C LEU A 853 -0.54 -45.46 2.51
N LEU A 854 -0.45 -45.11 1.23
CA LEU A 854 -0.10 -43.77 0.77
C LEU A 854 -1.19 -43.19 -0.13
N PRO A 855 -1.45 -41.88 -0.04
CA PRO A 855 -2.20 -41.15 -1.05
C PRO A 855 -1.57 -41.34 -2.45
N PRO A 856 -2.36 -41.35 -3.54
CA PRO A 856 -1.86 -41.50 -4.90
C PRO A 856 -0.72 -40.54 -5.26
N GLU A 857 -0.79 -39.30 -4.79
CA GLU A 857 0.12 -38.21 -5.08
C GLU A 857 1.53 -38.48 -4.52
N ILE A 858 1.62 -39.04 -3.31
CA ILE A 858 2.91 -39.42 -2.70
C ILE A 858 3.40 -40.74 -3.31
N LYS A 859 2.49 -41.66 -3.59
CA LYS A 859 2.80 -42.99 -4.15
C LYS A 859 3.48 -42.90 -5.51
N ASP A 860 3.01 -41.99 -6.37
CA ASP A 860 3.55 -41.80 -7.72
C ASP A 860 4.97 -41.21 -7.70
N ASN A 861 5.33 -40.53 -6.61
CA ASN A 861 6.65 -39.95 -6.35
C ASN A 861 7.56 -40.88 -5.51
N LEU A 862 7.23 -42.17 -5.39
CA LEU A 862 8.11 -43.18 -4.79
C LEU A 862 8.78 -44.07 -5.84
N PRO A 863 9.96 -44.64 -5.57
CA PRO A 863 10.69 -44.63 -4.30
C PRO A 863 11.77 -43.54 -4.21
N VAL A 864 11.74 -42.60 -5.13
CA VAL A 864 12.60 -41.43 -5.21
C VAL A 864 11.65 -40.28 -5.51
N ILE A 865 11.60 -39.29 -4.61
CA ILE A 865 10.79 -38.10 -4.83
C ILE A 865 11.60 -37.20 -5.75
N ASP A 866 11.06 -36.93 -6.93
CA ASP A 866 11.63 -36.05 -7.94
C ASP A 866 11.17 -34.63 -7.63
N ILE A 867 12.11 -33.72 -7.39
CA ILE A 867 11.80 -32.35 -6.96
C ILE A 867 11.17 -31.57 -8.11
N SER A 868 11.67 -31.72 -9.34
CA SER A 868 11.07 -31.06 -10.51
C SER A 868 9.64 -31.50 -10.74
N LYS A 869 9.37 -32.81 -10.69
CA LYS A 869 8.01 -33.34 -10.82
C LYS A 869 7.09 -32.85 -9.71
N LEU A 870 7.58 -32.73 -8.48
CA LEU A 870 6.80 -32.17 -7.37
C LEU A 870 6.49 -30.68 -7.58
N LEU A 871 7.45 -29.89 -8.08
CA LEU A 871 7.23 -28.48 -8.41
C LEU A 871 6.23 -28.33 -9.58
N GLU A 872 6.33 -29.15 -10.62
CA GLU A 872 5.35 -29.20 -11.71
C GLU A 872 3.94 -29.54 -11.20
N GLU A 873 3.82 -30.45 -10.23
CA GLU A 873 2.54 -30.80 -9.61
C GLU A 873 1.96 -29.66 -8.75
N LEU A 874 2.81 -28.90 -8.04
CA LEU A 874 2.39 -27.85 -7.10
C LEU A 874 2.18 -26.48 -7.75
N ILE A 875 3.12 -26.03 -8.57
CA ILE A 875 3.16 -24.70 -9.16
C ILE A 875 3.16 -24.73 -10.70
N GLY A 876 2.96 -25.90 -11.32
CA GLY A 876 2.80 -26.02 -12.78
C GLY A 876 4.11 -25.98 -13.58
N ASP A 877 5.23 -25.62 -12.96
CA ASP A 877 6.53 -25.51 -13.60
C ASP A 877 7.66 -25.85 -12.62
N SER A 878 8.71 -26.51 -13.09
CA SER A 878 9.96 -26.74 -12.36
C SER A 878 11.02 -25.66 -12.63
N THR A 879 10.72 -24.76 -13.57
CA THR A 879 11.52 -23.60 -13.94
C THR A 879 10.95 -22.35 -13.32
N ILE A 880 11.78 -21.59 -12.61
CA ILE A 880 11.41 -20.27 -12.10
C ILE A 880 11.96 -19.22 -13.06
N HIS A 881 11.06 -18.47 -13.70
CA HIS A 881 11.44 -17.30 -14.49
C HIS A 881 11.78 -16.15 -13.56
N ILE A 882 13.00 -15.63 -13.67
CA ILE A 882 13.41 -14.42 -12.97
C ILE A 882 13.10 -13.24 -13.88
N PRO A 883 12.13 -12.37 -13.54
CA PRO A 883 11.95 -11.14 -14.30
C PRO A 883 13.17 -10.25 -14.14
N GLU A 884 13.41 -9.36 -15.10
CA GLU A 884 14.47 -8.38 -14.98
C GLU A 884 14.25 -7.49 -13.74
N THR A 885 15.07 -7.70 -12.72
CA THR A 885 14.90 -7.11 -11.38
C THR A 885 14.86 -5.57 -11.37
N PRO A 886 15.68 -4.86 -12.18
CA PRO A 886 15.54 -3.41 -12.36
C PRO A 886 14.19 -2.97 -12.92
N LYS A 887 13.49 -3.80 -13.70
CA LYS A 887 12.15 -3.45 -14.20
C LYS A 887 11.11 -3.54 -13.09
N LEU A 888 11.25 -4.53 -12.19
CA LEU A 888 10.31 -4.78 -11.10
C LEU A 888 10.45 -3.75 -9.97
N PHE A 889 11.66 -3.59 -9.43
CA PHE A 889 11.88 -2.74 -8.24
C PHE A 889 12.46 -1.36 -8.55
N ARG A 890 12.76 -1.05 -9.83
CA ARG A 890 13.46 0.18 -10.29
C ARG A 890 14.70 0.48 -9.43
N SER A 891 15.35 -0.57 -8.94
CA SER A 891 16.49 -0.51 -8.01
C SER A 891 17.52 -1.56 -8.39
N PRO A 892 18.83 -1.22 -8.31
CA PRO A 892 19.83 -2.25 -8.30
C PRO A 892 19.70 -3.14 -7.06
N VAL A 893 20.05 -4.42 -7.22
CA VAL A 893 20.08 -5.38 -6.11
C VAL A 893 21.41 -5.31 -5.37
N PHE A 894 22.49 -5.00 -6.09
CA PHE A 894 23.84 -4.99 -5.57
C PHE A 894 24.49 -3.61 -5.74
N THR A 895 25.20 -3.15 -4.70
CA THR A 895 25.93 -1.88 -4.71
C THR A 895 27.27 -2.03 -4.01
N CYS A 896 28.37 -1.67 -4.68
CA CYS A 896 29.67 -1.48 -4.03
C CYS A 896 29.63 -0.19 -3.20
N SER A 897 29.39 -0.27 -1.90
CA SER A 897 29.09 0.90 -1.09
C SER A 897 30.32 1.60 -0.53
N ARG A 898 31.29 0.84 -0.02
CA ARG A 898 32.49 1.40 0.64
C ARG A 898 33.67 0.45 0.63
N GLU A 899 34.84 0.98 0.96
CA GLU A 899 36.01 0.17 1.34
C GLU A 899 36.21 0.25 2.85
N THR A 900 36.60 -0.86 3.47
CA THR A 900 36.88 -0.93 4.91
C THR A 900 37.89 -2.03 5.21
N ARG A 901 38.55 -1.94 6.37
CA ARG A 901 39.46 -2.98 6.85
C ARG A 901 38.77 -3.84 7.89
N ILE A 902 38.65 -5.14 7.63
CA ILE A 902 38.02 -6.07 8.58
C ILE A 902 39.02 -7.04 9.19
N ASN A 903 38.75 -7.42 10.44
CA ASN A 903 39.47 -8.46 11.14
C ASN A 903 38.60 -9.72 11.26
N VAL A 904 39.17 -10.84 10.81
CA VAL A 904 38.61 -12.19 10.90
C VAL A 904 39.69 -13.14 11.43
N GLU A 905 39.37 -14.41 11.65
CA GLU A 905 40.35 -15.37 12.19
C GLU A 905 41.50 -15.64 11.20
N ALA A 906 41.22 -15.59 9.89
CA ALA A 906 42.23 -15.70 8.84
C ALA A 906 43.24 -14.54 8.79
N GLY A 907 42.93 -13.39 9.40
CA GLY A 907 43.78 -12.20 9.37
C GLY A 907 43.01 -10.88 9.26
N SER A 908 43.75 -9.83 8.87
CA SER A 908 43.20 -8.49 8.63
C SER A 908 43.25 -8.17 7.14
N PHE A 909 42.10 -7.87 6.55
CA PHE A 909 41.96 -7.67 5.11
C PHE A 909 41.41 -6.28 4.81
N ASP A 910 41.96 -5.64 3.80
CA ASP A 910 41.32 -4.49 3.17
C ASP A 910 40.24 -5.03 2.21
N THR A 911 39.03 -4.49 2.30
CA THR A 911 37.83 -5.06 1.66
C THR A 911 36.98 -4.01 0.98
N THR A 912 36.35 -4.40 -0.13
CA THR A 912 35.21 -3.70 -0.73
C THR A 912 33.93 -4.33 -0.19
N VAL A 913 33.05 -3.50 0.37
CA VAL A 913 31.73 -3.92 0.85
C VAL A 913 30.74 -3.81 -0.30
N ILE A 914 30.08 -4.93 -0.58
CA ILE A 914 28.98 -5.05 -1.53
C ILE A 914 27.71 -5.23 -0.71
N GLU A 915 26.85 -4.23 -0.75
CA GLU A 915 25.51 -4.30 -0.17
C GLU A 915 24.58 -5.02 -1.13
N VAL A 916 23.78 -5.94 -0.57
CA VAL A 916 22.72 -6.68 -1.26
C VAL A 916 21.39 -6.26 -0.67
N ILE A 917 20.46 -5.86 -1.55
CA ILE A 917 19.16 -5.26 -1.18
C ILE A 917 19.39 -4.13 -0.19
N ASP A 918 20.12 -3.10 -0.63
CA ASP A 918 20.26 -1.87 0.14
C ASP A 918 20.72 -2.12 1.61
N GLY A 919 21.68 -3.03 1.78
CA GLY A 919 22.38 -3.28 3.06
C GLY A 919 21.73 -4.32 3.99
N ILE A 920 20.66 -5.01 3.57
CA ILE A 920 20.11 -6.14 4.35
C ILE A 920 21.17 -7.24 4.55
N LEU A 921 21.95 -7.50 3.50
CA LEU A 921 23.10 -8.40 3.52
C LEU A 921 24.31 -7.67 2.95
N GLU A 922 25.48 -7.89 3.54
CA GLU A 922 26.75 -7.30 3.13
C GLU A 922 27.77 -8.41 2.83
N LEU A 923 28.39 -8.34 1.65
CA LEU A 923 29.50 -9.19 1.23
C LEU A 923 30.78 -8.36 1.29
N TYR A 924 31.78 -8.84 2.02
CA TYR A 924 33.06 -8.16 2.17
C TYR A 924 34.08 -8.88 1.29
N TYR A 925 34.35 -8.34 0.10
CA TYR A 925 35.31 -8.91 -0.84
C TYR A 925 36.72 -8.37 -0.56
N SER A 926 37.74 -9.23 -0.53
CA SER A 926 39.14 -8.79 -0.44
C SER A 926 39.95 -9.29 -1.65
N PRO A 927 40.71 -8.42 -2.33
CA PRO A 927 41.65 -8.87 -3.36
C PRO A 927 42.79 -9.71 -2.79
N ASP A 928 43.19 -9.49 -1.53
CA ASP A 928 44.25 -10.29 -0.87
C ASP A 928 43.79 -11.72 -0.57
N ALA A 929 42.49 -11.90 -0.31
CA ALA A 929 41.89 -13.22 -0.13
C ALA A 929 41.34 -13.81 -1.44
N GLU A 930 41.33 -13.02 -2.53
CA GLU A 930 40.74 -13.33 -3.83
C GLU A 930 39.28 -13.83 -3.77
N ASN A 931 38.58 -13.53 -2.67
CA ASN A 931 37.23 -13.97 -2.36
C ASN A 931 36.58 -13.12 -1.24
N PHE A 932 35.34 -13.44 -0.87
CA PHE A 932 34.72 -12.83 0.31
C PHE A 932 35.45 -13.26 1.59
N VAL A 933 35.68 -12.32 2.49
CA VAL A 933 36.28 -12.56 3.82
C VAL A 933 35.22 -12.55 4.92
N ARG A 934 34.06 -11.94 4.64
CA ARG A 934 32.88 -11.94 5.51
C ARG A 934 31.60 -11.84 4.69
N ILE A 935 30.57 -12.57 5.10
CA ILE A 935 29.19 -12.29 4.75
C ILE A 935 28.44 -12.03 6.05
N GLN A 936 27.67 -10.94 6.12
CA GLN A 936 26.83 -10.67 7.28
C GLN A 936 25.49 -10.11 6.86
N GLY A 937 24.42 -10.50 7.53
CA GLY A 937 23.08 -9.96 7.29
C GLY A 937 22.38 -9.66 8.60
N ASN A 938 21.84 -8.44 8.70
CA ASN A 938 21.02 -8.03 9.85
C ASN A 938 19.55 -8.38 9.59
N LEU A 939 19.30 -9.67 9.39
CA LEU A 939 17.98 -10.15 9.00
C LEU A 939 16.93 -9.92 10.08
N LYS A 940 17.32 -9.83 11.35
CA LYS A 940 16.36 -9.64 12.45
C LYS A 940 15.64 -8.29 12.40
N ASP A 941 16.30 -7.26 11.89
CA ASP A 941 15.70 -5.93 11.76
C ASP A 941 14.73 -5.84 10.56
N PHE A 942 14.84 -6.78 9.62
CA PHE A 942 13.96 -6.89 8.45
C PHE A 942 12.87 -7.98 8.61
N ILE A 943 13.23 -9.11 9.24
CA ILE A 943 12.41 -10.30 9.50
C ILE A 943 12.65 -10.71 10.97
N PRO A 944 11.84 -10.22 11.93
CA PRO A 944 12.06 -10.42 13.38
C PRO A 944 12.10 -11.88 13.86
N ILE A 945 11.64 -12.80 13.02
CA ILE A 945 11.62 -14.26 13.24
C ILE A 945 12.90 -14.98 12.80
N THR A 946 13.91 -14.24 12.34
CA THR A 946 15.23 -14.76 11.94
C THR A 946 16.33 -14.23 12.85
N ASN A 947 17.36 -15.04 13.09
CA ASN A 947 18.61 -14.54 13.68
C ASN A 947 19.51 -13.92 12.59
N ASN A 948 20.40 -13.01 13.01
CA ASN A 948 21.39 -12.43 12.12
C ASN A 948 22.34 -13.52 11.62
N ILE A 949 22.65 -13.48 10.33
CA ILE A 949 23.55 -14.44 9.71
C ILE A 949 24.94 -13.83 9.64
N LYS A 950 25.96 -14.63 9.98
CA LYS A 950 27.36 -14.24 9.80
C LYS A 950 28.20 -15.43 9.35
N LEU A 951 29.02 -15.19 8.34
CA LEU A 951 30.00 -16.11 7.79
C LEU A 951 31.36 -15.39 7.80
N ASP A 952 32.33 -15.89 8.56
CA ASP A 952 33.68 -15.28 8.69
C ASP A 952 34.76 -16.20 8.12
N LEU A 953 35.70 -15.65 7.34
CA LEU A 953 36.87 -16.41 6.86
C LEU A 953 37.79 -16.78 8.03
N ILE A 954 38.11 -18.07 8.13
CA ILE A 954 38.97 -18.66 9.16
C ILE A 954 40.35 -18.98 8.60
N GLU A 955 40.41 -19.41 7.34
CA GLU A 955 41.62 -19.82 6.64
C GLU A 955 41.40 -19.62 5.12
N HIS A 956 42.41 -19.10 4.44
CA HIS A 956 42.52 -19.05 2.97
C HIS A 956 43.97 -19.31 2.58
#